data_AF-A0A428UKY0-F1
#
_entry.id   AF-A0A428UKY0-F1
#
_cell.length_a   1.000
_cell.length_b   1.000
_cell.length_c   1.000
_cell.angle_alpha   90.00
_cell.angle_beta   90.00
_cell.angle_gamma   90.00
#
_symmetry.space_group_name_H-M   'P 1'
#
loop_
_entity.id
_entity.type
_entity.pdbx_description
1 polymer ?
#
loop_
_entity_poly.entity_id
_entity_poly.type
_entity_poly.pdbx_seq_one_letter_code
_entity_poly.pdbx_strand_id
1 'polypeptide(L)'
;MKNEHVVHFREWVLENQGSGMNGENQTCFYVPSSRLKAYWTPDNIRKVLDSCDLQESAAQIAEKFVRVFSTLVYVGQPENITLFLRKDRDDLQLPISPLPREWPPCLGDFHDEQWMFCPLEFSKHLIYKRELHRQQILPVTYLESLRDNAWGGDGPSIHKVEIHSECNTMTEKAHKNIAMYYGSFSFERTETRIIILEYAEMGSLLKFFENTGLPVTADDFKTFWRALLKLLTGLFNVRFKLADFGLAEVRRVLRPDGRFKIENEGNRMYSAPECYVNYAIESEVRPEVTTSVDVWALGAVYSDALVWSIAGEPGREAYRVKRKEAIAELNRFKAAGFEACFHNGEDKLDAVSEFHQETLQNKRESDPISCLMSDFILNDMLRVADSRLIPQTLKSRADEMMNNLERRPTVGTSTSSYTQPISDPDPIMSRVGEDPPVPKPDDTDRPKTPQKPPPVLKERAVALATAPETGSGLAPVDQMYQMLGKKKSKTYSIGRARDMFQGKHFEGSIVLPGMQSARSQIKARGGRDQIILIDNFKSMKPHKEQVARTARVIGYFTKVADNDGMDLFFTSDSTRAHKVSTSTAVEFTIRRTGFCAGKCNMANCLSNILMAVFKDGQSQIKPTSIYVYTDAKWEEDNDVESVIRDSISRLVKADQRPTTLMFQFIQFGNDPKGTAHLQYLDDKCKEMHKLGEYDIVDTKRWDDEVESIVIGSISRENDNKKPSTPRDPITT
;
A
#
# COMPACT_ATOMS: atom_id res chain seq x y z
N MET A 1 1.54 -40.28 -33.18
CA MET A 1 1.01 -39.88 -31.86
C MET A 1 2.06 -39.01 -31.15
N LYS A 2 2.31 -37.79 -31.63
CA LYS A 2 3.31 -36.90 -30.99
C LYS A 2 2.69 -36.25 -29.75
N ASN A 3 2.92 -36.91 -28.63
CA ASN A 3 3.14 -36.39 -27.28
C ASN A 3 1.99 -35.62 -26.60
N GLU A 4 0.88 -36.32 -26.34
CA GLU A 4 -0.26 -35.85 -25.52
C GLU A 4 0.18 -35.24 -24.17
N HIS A 5 1.22 -35.81 -23.54
CA HIS A 5 1.75 -35.30 -22.28
C HIS A 5 2.47 -33.94 -22.40
N VAL A 6 3.10 -33.64 -23.54
CA VAL A 6 3.70 -32.32 -23.81
C VAL A 6 2.60 -31.28 -23.97
N VAL A 7 1.53 -31.61 -24.70
CA VAL A 7 0.38 -30.72 -24.88
C VAL A 7 -0.27 -30.43 -23.52
N HIS A 8 -0.57 -31.48 -22.75
CA HIS A 8 -1.14 -31.36 -21.41
C HIS A 8 -0.27 -30.51 -20.48
N PHE A 9 1.07 -30.69 -20.52
CA PHE A 9 1.96 -29.86 -19.70
C PHE A 9 1.97 -28.39 -20.15
N ARG A 10 1.95 -28.10 -21.45
CA ARG A 10 1.87 -26.73 -21.96
C ARG A 10 0.58 -26.03 -21.56
N GLU A 11 -0.56 -26.74 -21.66
CA GLU A 11 -1.86 -26.24 -21.18
C GLU A 11 -1.81 -25.96 -19.68
N TRP A 12 -1.26 -26.89 -18.89
CA TRP A 12 -1.09 -26.69 -17.46
C TRP A 12 -0.19 -25.48 -17.14
N VAL A 13 0.91 -25.27 -17.88
CA VAL A 13 1.78 -24.09 -17.73
C VAL A 13 1.01 -22.79 -17.98
N LEU A 14 0.17 -22.72 -19.03
CA LEU A 14 -0.63 -21.53 -19.33
C LEU A 14 -1.60 -21.16 -18.21
N GLU A 15 -2.16 -22.17 -17.54
CA GLU A 15 -3.07 -21.98 -16.39
C GLU A 15 -2.34 -21.65 -15.09
N ASN A 16 -1.06 -22.03 -14.96
CA ASN A 16 -0.29 -21.97 -13.72
C ASN A 16 0.89 -21.00 -13.76
N GLN A 17 1.06 -20.23 -14.81
CA GLN A 17 2.07 -19.18 -14.88
C GLN A 17 1.65 -17.91 -14.12
N GLY A 18 2.62 -17.28 -13.46
CA GLY A 18 2.55 -15.90 -13.00
C GLY A 18 3.24 -14.95 -13.98
N SER A 19 3.09 -13.65 -13.77
CA SER A 19 3.82 -12.61 -14.51
C SER A 19 4.88 -11.96 -13.63
N GLY A 20 6.06 -11.67 -14.19
CA GLY A 20 7.11 -10.90 -13.53
C GLY A 20 7.77 -9.93 -14.52
N MET A 21 8.89 -9.33 -14.12
CA MET A 21 9.63 -8.38 -14.95
C MET A 21 11.07 -8.83 -15.13
N ASN A 22 11.60 -8.74 -16.35
CA ASN A 22 13.02 -9.05 -16.61
C ASN A 22 13.92 -7.81 -16.49
N GLY A 23 15.22 -7.98 -16.78
CA GLY A 23 16.22 -6.91 -16.70
C GLY A 23 16.07 -5.79 -17.73
N GLU A 24 15.25 -6.01 -18.76
CA GLU A 24 14.88 -5.05 -19.80
C GLU A 24 13.53 -4.37 -19.49
N ASN A 25 13.00 -4.56 -18.28
CA ASN A 25 11.72 -4.03 -17.82
C ASN A 25 10.52 -4.50 -18.67
N GLN A 26 10.62 -5.69 -19.26
CA GLN A 26 9.54 -6.34 -20.01
C GLN A 26 8.77 -7.29 -19.09
N THR A 27 7.45 -7.34 -19.27
CA THR A 27 6.62 -8.35 -18.60
C THR A 27 6.89 -9.71 -19.22
N CYS A 28 7.27 -10.67 -18.38
CA CYS A 28 7.52 -12.06 -18.77
C CYS A 28 6.69 -13.00 -17.91
N PHE A 29 6.32 -14.16 -18.46
CA PHE A 29 5.62 -15.21 -17.72
C PHE A 29 6.61 -16.22 -17.13
N TYR A 30 6.27 -16.75 -15.97
CA TYR A 30 7.09 -17.73 -15.28
C TYR A 30 6.23 -18.69 -14.46
N VAL A 31 6.74 -19.88 -14.15
CA VAL A 31 6.09 -20.84 -13.25
C VAL A 31 6.91 -20.97 -11.96
N PRO A 32 6.32 -20.70 -10.77
CA PRO A 32 7.01 -20.89 -9.49
C PRO A 32 7.47 -22.33 -9.27
N SER A 33 8.64 -22.51 -8.64
CA SER A 33 9.18 -23.85 -8.35
C SER A 33 8.24 -24.70 -7.48
N SER A 34 7.47 -24.08 -6.58
CA SER A 34 6.46 -24.75 -5.76
C SER A 34 5.40 -25.44 -6.62
N ARG A 35 4.89 -24.76 -7.66
CA ARG A 35 3.88 -25.31 -8.58
C ARG A 35 4.45 -26.44 -9.41
N LEU A 36 5.68 -26.29 -9.91
CA LEU A 36 6.34 -27.36 -10.66
C LEU A 36 6.51 -28.62 -9.81
N LYS A 37 6.94 -28.49 -8.55
CA LYS A 37 7.08 -29.62 -7.62
C LYS A 37 5.75 -30.28 -7.29
N ALA A 38 4.66 -29.51 -7.23
CA ALA A 38 3.32 -30.05 -7.03
C ALA A 38 2.81 -30.84 -8.25
N TYR A 39 3.11 -30.36 -9.46
CA TYR A 39 2.72 -31.02 -10.70
C TYR A 39 3.54 -32.27 -11.00
N TRP A 40 4.87 -32.18 -10.88
CA TRP A 40 5.81 -33.25 -11.21
C TRP A 40 5.97 -34.26 -10.08
N THR A 41 4.92 -35.03 -9.83
CA THR A 41 5.02 -36.24 -9.00
C THR A 41 5.80 -37.33 -9.74
N PRO A 42 6.40 -38.32 -9.03
CA PRO A 42 7.05 -39.46 -9.67
C PRO A 42 6.16 -40.17 -10.69
N ASP A 43 4.84 -40.20 -10.48
CA ASP A 43 3.90 -40.83 -11.41
C ASP A 43 3.69 -40.01 -12.68
N ASN A 44 3.59 -38.67 -12.56
CA ASN A 44 3.46 -37.80 -13.73
C ASN A 44 4.74 -37.77 -14.57
N ILE A 45 5.91 -37.80 -13.92
CA ILE A 45 7.19 -37.95 -14.63
C ILE A 45 7.25 -39.31 -15.34
N ARG A 46 6.87 -40.39 -14.65
CA ARG A 46 6.90 -41.75 -15.23
C ARG A 46 6.05 -41.87 -16.49
N LYS A 47 4.85 -41.28 -16.53
CA LYS A 47 4.01 -41.24 -17.76
C LYS A 47 4.76 -40.67 -18.96
N VAL A 48 5.51 -39.57 -18.76
CA VAL A 48 6.29 -38.95 -19.83
C VAL A 48 7.48 -39.83 -20.22
N LEU A 49 8.20 -40.39 -19.25
CA LEU A 49 9.33 -41.30 -19.52
C LEU A 49 8.90 -42.54 -20.30
N ASP A 50 7.80 -43.17 -19.89
CA ASP A 50 7.22 -44.34 -20.55
C ASP A 50 6.80 -44.01 -21.99
N SER A 51 6.25 -42.82 -22.24
CA SER A 51 5.89 -42.37 -23.61
C SER A 51 7.08 -42.15 -24.54
N CYS A 52 8.29 -42.07 -23.98
CA CYS A 52 9.55 -41.86 -24.69
C CYS A 52 10.48 -43.08 -24.58
N ASP A 53 10.01 -44.22 -24.06
CA ASP A 53 10.78 -45.44 -23.80
C ASP A 53 12.05 -45.23 -22.94
N LEU A 54 11.99 -44.29 -21.98
CA LEU A 54 13.11 -43.95 -21.09
C LEU A 54 13.02 -44.72 -19.77
N GLN A 55 14.15 -45.26 -19.30
CA GLN A 55 14.24 -46.05 -18.05
C GLN A 55 14.80 -45.26 -16.85
N GLU A 56 14.79 -43.93 -16.95
CA GLU A 56 15.41 -43.07 -15.94
C GLU A 56 14.60 -43.00 -14.64
N SER A 57 15.27 -42.65 -13.53
CA SER A 57 14.62 -42.59 -12.22
C SER A 57 13.69 -41.39 -12.08
N ALA A 58 12.38 -41.63 -12.17
CA ALA A 58 11.35 -40.61 -11.94
C ALA A 58 11.46 -39.93 -10.56
N ALA A 59 11.90 -40.69 -9.54
CA ALA A 59 12.11 -40.14 -8.19
C ALA A 59 13.28 -39.16 -8.16
N GLN A 60 14.40 -39.49 -8.82
CA GLN A 60 15.56 -38.58 -8.91
C GLN A 60 15.22 -37.31 -9.69
N ILE A 61 14.45 -37.43 -10.77
CA ILE A 61 13.99 -36.28 -11.56
C ILE A 61 13.08 -35.37 -10.71
N ALA A 62 12.11 -35.95 -9.99
CA ALA A 62 11.21 -35.21 -9.10
C ALA A 62 11.94 -34.48 -7.97
N GLU A 63 13.09 -35.02 -7.52
CA GLU A 63 13.85 -34.46 -6.41
C GLU A 63 14.76 -33.31 -6.86
N LYS A 64 15.44 -33.43 -8.00
CA LYS A 64 16.55 -32.54 -8.37
C LYS A 64 16.44 -31.85 -9.73
N PHE A 65 15.65 -32.37 -10.65
CA PHE A 65 15.65 -31.95 -12.06
C PHE A 65 14.29 -31.41 -12.52
N VAL A 66 13.47 -30.91 -11.61
CA VAL A 66 12.09 -30.52 -11.90
C VAL A 66 12.03 -29.37 -12.92
N ARG A 67 12.89 -28.36 -12.80
CA ARG A 67 12.94 -27.22 -13.74
C ARG A 67 13.58 -27.62 -15.08
N VAL A 68 14.65 -28.41 -15.04
CA VAL A 68 15.26 -29.01 -16.24
C VAL A 68 14.22 -29.81 -17.02
N PHE A 69 13.54 -30.75 -16.34
CA PHE A 69 12.55 -31.61 -16.93
C PHE A 69 11.34 -30.83 -17.45
N SER A 70 10.87 -29.83 -16.68
CA SER A 70 9.82 -28.91 -17.14
C SER A 70 10.19 -28.24 -18.45
N THR A 71 11.39 -27.67 -18.55
CA THR A 71 11.85 -26.98 -19.76
C THR A 71 11.91 -27.96 -20.93
N LEU A 72 12.48 -29.15 -20.74
CA LEU A 72 12.58 -30.19 -21.76
C LEU A 72 11.22 -30.68 -22.27
N VAL A 73 10.28 -30.96 -21.37
CA VAL A 73 8.92 -31.34 -21.75
C VAL A 73 8.23 -30.17 -22.47
N TYR A 74 8.40 -28.95 -21.98
CA TYR A 74 7.80 -27.75 -22.59
C TYR A 74 8.27 -27.53 -24.03
N VAL A 75 9.56 -27.71 -24.32
CA VAL A 75 10.10 -27.61 -25.70
C VAL A 75 9.84 -28.86 -26.53
N GLY A 76 9.25 -29.91 -25.94
CA GLY A 76 8.91 -31.16 -26.62
C GLY A 76 10.08 -32.09 -26.85
N GLN A 77 11.11 -32.02 -26.00
CA GLN A 77 12.33 -32.83 -26.05
C GLN A 77 12.64 -33.54 -24.71
N PRO A 78 11.67 -34.26 -24.08
CA PRO A 78 11.88 -34.95 -22.81
C PRO A 78 13.04 -35.96 -22.82
N GLU A 79 13.35 -36.58 -23.97
CA GLU A 79 14.44 -37.54 -24.16
C GLU A 79 15.83 -37.01 -23.79
N ASN A 80 16.01 -35.69 -23.82
CA ASN A 80 17.28 -35.07 -23.45
C ASN A 80 17.54 -35.10 -21.93
N ILE A 81 16.58 -35.51 -21.09
CA ILE A 81 16.78 -35.61 -19.63
C ILE A 81 17.95 -36.53 -19.28
N THR A 82 18.17 -37.60 -20.05
CA THR A 82 19.29 -38.53 -19.89
C THR A 82 20.64 -37.82 -19.98
N LEU A 83 20.76 -36.77 -20.80
CA LEU A 83 21.99 -35.97 -20.88
C LEU A 83 22.27 -35.22 -19.58
N PHE A 84 21.25 -34.54 -19.03
CA PHE A 84 21.38 -33.78 -17.79
C PHE A 84 21.68 -34.69 -16.60
N LEU A 85 21.04 -35.86 -16.52
CA LEU A 85 21.32 -36.89 -15.51
C LEU A 85 22.77 -37.40 -15.61
N ARG A 86 23.24 -37.75 -16.81
CA ARG A 86 24.62 -38.24 -17.02
C ARG A 86 25.68 -37.19 -16.72
N LYS A 87 25.37 -35.92 -16.91
CA LYS A 87 26.28 -34.79 -16.67
C LYS A 87 26.16 -34.20 -15.27
N ASP A 88 25.26 -34.72 -14.43
CA ASP A 88 24.93 -34.21 -13.09
C ASP A 88 24.64 -32.70 -13.10
N ARG A 89 23.79 -32.28 -14.04
CA ARG A 89 23.35 -30.89 -14.23
C ARG A 89 21.90 -30.74 -13.81
N ASP A 90 21.69 -30.50 -12.53
CA ASP A 90 20.40 -30.34 -11.87
C ASP A 90 19.90 -28.88 -11.82
N ASP A 91 18.75 -28.68 -11.17
CA ASP A 91 18.09 -27.37 -11.09
C ASP A 91 18.93 -26.30 -10.38
N LEU A 92 19.93 -26.68 -9.57
CA LEU A 92 20.80 -25.72 -8.87
C LEU A 92 21.81 -25.05 -9.80
N GLN A 93 22.08 -25.64 -10.97
CA GLN A 93 22.95 -25.04 -11.99
C GLN A 93 22.19 -24.32 -13.09
N LEU A 94 20.86 -24.20 -12.98
CA LEU A 94 20.06 -23.35 -13.85
C LEU A 94 20.02 -21.89 -13.35
N PRO A 95 19.83 -20.92 -14.26
CA PRO A 95 19.83 -21.06 -15.71
C PRO A 95 21.24 -21.25 -16.29
N ILE A 96 21.36 -22.03 -17.36
CA ILE A 96 22.61 -22.27 -18.08
C ILE A 96 22.72 -21.25 -19.23
N SER A 97 23.59 -20.26 -19.07
CA SER A 97 23.93 -19.29 -20.10
C SER A 97 25.43 -18.92 -20.01
N PRO A 98 26.23 -19.12 -21.08
CA PRO A 98 25.87 -19.78 -22.34
C PRO A 98 25.75 -21.31 -22.19
N LEU A 99 25.07 -21.98 -23.13
CA LEU A 99 25.12 -23.44 -23.21
C LEU A 99 26.56 -23.93 -23.49
N PRO A 100 27.00 -25.06 -22.89
CA PRO A 100 28.29 -25.67 -23.22
C PRO A 100 28.40 -26.04 -24.70
N ARG A 101 29.56 -25.80 -25.32
CA ARG A 101 29.76 -26.01 -26.76
C ARG A 101 29.62 -27.47 -27.18
N GLU A 102 29.90 -28.38 -26.26
CA GLU A 102 29.78 -29.82 -26.44
C GLU A 102 28.34 -30.34 -26.32
N TRP A 103 27.36 -29.47 -26.02
CA TRP A 103 25.96 -29.87 -25.93
C TRP A 103 25.25 -29.87 -27.29
N PRO A 104 24.25 -30.74 -27.48
CA PRO A 104 23.53 -30.84 -28.75
C PRO A 104 22.91 -29.50 -29.18
N PRO A 105 23.03 -29.09 -30.46
CA PRO A 105 22.41 -27.87 -30.96
C PRO A 105 20.88 -27.82 -30.81
N CYS A 106 20.22 -28.98 -30.71
CA CYS A 106 18.77 -29.06 -30.48
C CYS A 106 18.33 -28.48 -29.13
N LEU A 107 19.24 -28.26 -28.18
CA LEU A 107 18.96 -27.60 -26.90
C LEU A 107 18.85 -26.06 -27.02
N GLY A 108 18.88 -25.50 -28.24
CA GLY A 108 18.61 -24.07 -28.46
C GLY A 108 17.27 -23.63 -27.85
N ASP A 109 16.19 -24.37 -28.12
CA ASP A 109 14.86 -24.06 -27.56
C ASP A 109 14.86 -24.16 -26.02
N PHE A 110 15.60 -25.12 -25.45
CA PHE A 110 15.76 -25.24 -23.99
C PHE A 110 16.44 -23.98 -23.42
N HIS A 111 17.48 -23.48 -24.07
CA HIS A 111 18.19 -22.29 -23.63
C HIS A 111 17.29 -21.05 -23.61
N ASP A 112 16.40 -20.94 -24.58
CA ASP A 112 15.52 -19.78 -24.72
C ASP A 112 14.30 -19.86 -23.78
N GLU A 113 13.80 -21.06 -23.48
CA GLU A 113 12.60 -21.26 -22.63
C GLU A 113 12.91 -21.47 -21.13
N GLN A 114 14.14 -21.82 -20.75
CA GLN A 114 14.49 -22.12 -19.34
C GLN A 114 14.12 -21.01 -18.35
N TRP A 115 14.11 -19.74 -18.79
CA TRP A 115 13.86 -18.57 -17.95
C TRP A 115 12.47 -18.58 -17.33
N MET A 116 11.46 -19.10 -18.04
CA MET A 116 10.10 -19.28 -17.55
C MET A 116 10.05 -20.20 -16.32
N PHE A 117 10.94 -21.19 -16.26
CA PHE A 117 11.00 -22.15 -15.16
C PHE A 117 12.06 -21.81 -14.10
N CYS A 118 12.79 -20.71 -14.30
CA CYS A 118 13.85 -20.24 -13.42
C CYS A 118 13.62 -18.80 -12.93
N PRO A 119 12.47 -18.46 -12.31
CA PRO A 119 12.28 -17.13 -11.72
C PRO A 119 13.26 -16.89 -10.57
N LEU A 120 13.51 -15.62 -10.24
CA LEU A 120 14.32 -15.29 -9.07
C LEU A 120 13.57 -15.66 -7.80
N GLU A 121 14.09 -16.58 -7.00
CA GLU A 121 13.56 -16.88 -5.67
C GLU A 121 14.16 -15.92 -4.64
N PHE A 122 13.37 -15.08 -3.99
CA PHE A 122 13.83 -14.23 -2.90
C PHE A 122 14.18 -15.09 -1.68
N SER A 123 15.46 -15.15 -1.35
CA SER A 123 15.99 -15.95 -0.24
C SER A 123 17.12 -15.22 0.49
N LYS A 124 17.43 -15.66 1.71
CA LYS A 124 18.47 -15.06 2.57
C LYS A 124 19.87 -15.02 1.93
N HIS A 125 20.13 -15.88 0.95
CA HIS A 125 21.42 -15.95 0.29
C HIS A 125 21.57 -14.90 -0.82
N LEU A 126 20.50 -14.15 -1.13
CA LEU A 126 20.43 -13.20 -2.25
C LEU A 126 20.40 -11.74 -1.83
N ILE A 127 20.80 -11.48 -0.59
CA ILE A 127 20.71 -10.16 0.03
C ILE A 127 21.66 -9.17 -0.65
N TYR A 128 22.86 -9.56 -1.10
CA TYR A 128 23.89 -8.58 -1.48
C TYR A 128 24.27 -8.61 -2.96
N LYS A 129 24.11 -7.43 -3.62
CA LYS A 129 24.72 -7.00 -4.89
C LYS A 129 24.97 -8.12 -5.90
N ARG A 130 23.90 -8.73 -6.41
CA ARG A 130 23.99 -9.80 -7.41
C ARG A 130 23.87 -9.24 -8.81
N GLU A 131 24.79 -9.64 -9.68
CA GLU A 131 24.62 -9.50 -11.12
C GLU A 131 23.73 -10.64 -11.64
N LEU A 132 22.61 -10.26 -12.24
CA LEU A 132 21.62 -11.16 -12.83
C LEU A 132 21.72 -11.09 -14.34
N HIS A 133 21.44 -12.22 -15.00
CA HIS A 133 21.28 -12.23 -16.44
C HIS A 133 20.07 -11.39 -16.85
N ARG A 134 20.12 -10.68 -17.98
CA ARG A 134 19.04 -9.79 -18.44
C ARG A 134 17.67 -10.46 -18.62
N GLN A 135 17.63 -11.76 -18.91
CA GLN A 135 16.40 -12.55 -19.05
C GLN A 135 15.87 -13.10 -17.71
N GLN A 136 16.60 -12.92 -16.60
CA GLN A 136 16.16 -13.36 -15.28
C GLN A 136 14.88 -12.63 -14.89
N ILE A 137 13.83 -13.39 -14.54
CA ILE A 137 12.51 -12.84 -14.22
C ILE A 137 12.43 -12.55 -12.71
N LEU A 138 12.13 -11.30 -12.35
CA LEU A 138 11.78 -10.89 -11.01
C LEU A 138 10.27 -11.12 -10.76
N PRO A 139 9.90 -11.99 -9.82
CA PRO A 139 8.50 -12.31 -9.53
C PRO A 139 7.88 -11.23 -8.62
N VAL A 140 7.67 -10.05 -9.20
CA VAL A 140 7.09 -8.88 -8.53
C VAL A 140 5.97 -8.27 -9.37
N THR A 141 4.92 -7.79 -8.70
CA THR A 141 3.86 -6.98 -9.30
C THR A 141 4.06 -5.52 -8.93
N TYR A 142 4.12 -4.64 -9.92
CA TYR A 142 4.16 -3.18 -9.71
C TYR A 142 2.76 -2.66 -9.35
N LEU A 143 2.67 -1.86 -8.28
CA LEU A 143 1.39 -1.36 -7.76
C LEU A 143 1.19 0.14 -8.02
N GLU A 144 2.09 0.97 -7.49
CA GLU A 144 2.03 2.43 -7.64
C GLU A 144 3.44 3.02 -7.73
N SER A 145 3.60 4.08 -8.53
CA SER A 145 4.81 4.90 -8.49
C SER A 145 4.74 5.83 -7.27
N LEU A 146 5.81 5.89 -6.49
CA LEU A 146 5.88 6.66 -5.25
C LEU A 146 6.59 8.01 -5.43
N ARG A 147 6.93 8.38 -6.66
CA ARG A 147 7.65 9.62 -6.93
C ARG A 147 6.69 10.82 -6.86
N ASP A 148 6.95 11.72 -5.92
CA ASP A 148 6.24 13.00 -5.82
C ASP A 148 6.78 14.00 -6.88
N ASN A 149 5.91 14.87 -7.41
CA ASN A 149 6.23 15.89 -8.45
C ASN A 149 7.31 16.90 -8.03
N ALA A 150 7.75 16.90 -6.76
CA ALA A 150 8.79 17.78 -6.24
C ALA A 150 10.21 17.38 -6.69
N TRP A 151 10.38 16.16 -7.23
CA TRP A 151 11.66 15.66 -7.73
C TRP A 151 11.73 15.81 -9.26
N GLY A 152 11.92 17.02 -9.78
CA GLY A 152 12.25 17.21 -11.19
C GLY A 152 13.67 16.69 -11.48
N GLY A 153 13.85 15.72 -12.38
CA GLY A 153 15.18 15.27 -12.87
C GLY A 153 15.39 13.77 -13.09
N ASP A 154 16.64 13.38 -13.40
CA ASP A 154 17.14 12.05 -13.81
C ASP A 154 17.28 11.01 -12.66
N GLY A 155 16.53 11.19 -11.56
CA GLY A 155 16.63 10.34 -10.36
C GLY A 155 16.01 8.95 -10.50
N PRO A 156 16.35 8.00 -9.59
CA PRO A 156 15.85 6.63 -9.64
C PRO A 156 14.32 6.57 -9.57
N SER A 157 13.74 5.62 -10.28
CA SER A 157 12.29 5.37 -10.21
C SER A 157 11.97 4.60 -8.92
N ILE A 158 10.98 5.08 -8.17
CA ILE A 158 10.55 4.47 -6.91
C ILE A 158 9.15 3.91 -7.11
N HIS A 159 9.01 2.61 -6.91
CA HIS A 159 7.74 1.91 -7.06
C HIS A 159 7.44 1.09 -5.82
N LYS A 160 6.17 1.08 -5.44
CA LYS A 160 5.65 0.07 -4.52
C LYS A 160 5.38 -1.19 -5.32
N VAL A 161 5.94 -2.29 -4.85
CA VAL A 161 5.80 -3.61 -5.48
C VAL A 161 5.31 -4.64 -4.48
N GLU A 162 4.62 -5.64 -4.99
CA GLU A 162 4.25 -6.85 -4.26
C GLU A 162 5.15 -8.00 -4.73
N ILE A 163 5.91 -8.60 -3.82
CA ILE A 163 6.71 -9.79 -4.10
C ILE A 163 5.79 -11.00 -4.06
N HIS A 164 5.82 -11.83 -5.10
CA HIS A 164 4.97 -13.01 -5.17
C HIS A 164 5.38 -14.02 -4.09
N SER A 165 4.42 -14.38 -3.23
CA SER A 165 4.65 -15.21 -2.05
C SER A 165 5.28 -16.58 -2.38
N GLU A 166 4.90 -17.17 -3.51
CA GLU A 166 5.42 -18.46 -4.00
C GLU A 166 6.91 -18.42 -4.38
N CYS A 167 7.47 -17.23 -4.58
CA CYS A 167 8.89 -17.02 -4.85
C CYS A 167 9.59 -16.31 -3.69
N ASN A 168 8.96 -16.17 -2.52
CA ASN A 168 9.51 -15.50 -1.36
C ASN A 168 9.72 -16.46 -0.19
N THR A 169 10.97 -16.84 0.05
CA THR A 169 11.38 -17.76 1.12
C THR A 169 12.04 -17.04 2.30
N MET A 170 11.99 -15.70 2.33
CA MET A 170 12.51 -14.90 3.42
C MET A 170 11.71 -15.18 4.70
N THR A 171 12.30 -15.97 5.62
CA THR A 171 11.65 -16.47 6.84
C THR A 171 12.20 -15.84 8.13
N GLU A 172 13.25 -15.02 8.05
CA GLU A 172 13.84 -14.42 9.24
C GLU A 172 12.99 -13.29 9.82
N LYS A 173 13.00 -13.21 11.16
CA LYS A 173 12.52 -12.05 11.90
C LYS A 173 13.45 -10.88 11.58
N ALA A 174 13.06 -10.06 10.61
CA ALA A 174 13.70 -8.78 10.31
C ALA A 174 14.06 -8.02 11.58
N HIS A 175 15.16 -7.25 11.55
CA HIS A 175 15.41 -6.24 12.56
C HIS A 175 14.22 -5.26 12.57
N LYS A 176 13.42 -5.29 13.63
CA LYS A 176 12.04 -4.77 13.59
C LYS A 176 11.92 -3.26 13.42
N ASN A 177 13.03 -2.54 13.55
CA ASN A 177 13.13 -1.09 13.47
C ASN A 177 14.04 -0.60 12.34
N ILE A 178 14.45 -1.48 11.42
CA ILE A 178 15.09 -1.12 10.15
C ILE A 178 14.23 -1.68 9.04
N ALA A 179 14.01 -0.92 7.96
CA ALA A 179 13.28 -1.42 6.80
C ALA A 179 13.94 -2.69 6.28
N MET A 180 13.19 -3.79 6.16
CA MET A 180 13.74 -5.05 5.70
C MET A 180 14.28 -4.91 4.27
N TYR A 181 15.46 -5.46 4.04
CA TYR A 181 16.12 -5.43 2.76
C TYR A 181 15.96 -6.79 2.07
N TYR A 182 15.29 -6.79 0.92
CA TYR A 182 14.97 -8.00 0.15
C TYR A 182 16.06 -8.35 -0.86
N GLY A 183 16.85 -7.36 -1.29
CA GLY A 183 17.99 -7.57 -2.17
C GLY A 183 18.29 -6.39 -3.08
N SER A 184 19.48 -6.41 -3.69
CA SER A 184 19.90 -5.47 -4.72
C SER A 184 20.45 -6.22 -5.92
N PHE A 185 20.03 -5.81 -7.10
CA PHE A 185 20.29 -6.51 -8.35
C PHE A 185 20.81 -5.55 -9.40
N SER A 186 21.81 -6.00 -10.15
CA SER A 186 22.22 -5.38 -11.40
C SER A 186 21.95 -6.36 -12.53
N PHE A 187 21.38 -5.91 -13.64
CA PHE A 187 21.26 -6.76 -14.81
C PHE A 187 22.46 -6.56 -15.73
N GLU A 188 23.06 -7.67 -16.16
CA GLU A 188 24.18 -7.64 -17.09
C GLU A 188 23.76 -6.94 -18.40
N ARG A 189 24.69 -6.21 -19.02
CA ARG A 189 24.48 -5.54 -20.32
C ARG A 189 23.28 -4.58 -20.34
N THR A 190 22.77 -4.17 -19.19
CA THR A 190 21.78 -3.11 -19.05
C THR A 190 22.23 -2.09 -17.99
N GLU A 191 21.62 -0.91 -18.03
CA GLU A 191 21.80 0.14 -17.02
C GLU A 191 20.87 -0.06 -15.81
N THR A 192 20.06 -1.13 -15.83
CA THR A 192 19.06 -1.40 -14.80
C THR A 192 19.74 -1.86 -13.50
N ARG A 193 19.49 -1.10 -12.42
CA ARG A 193 19.91 -1.41 -11.04
C ARG A 193 18.69 -1.29 -10.14
N ILE A 194 18.42 -2.31 -9.33
CA ILE A 194 17.21 -2.40 -8.50
C ILE A 194 17.63 -2.66 -7.05
N ILE A 195 16.99 -1.96 -6.12
CA ILE A 195 17.04 -2.22 -4.68
C ILE A 195 15.61 -2.45 -4.23
N ILE A 196 15.35 -3.57 -3.53
CA ILE A 196 14.02 -3.89 -2.99
C ILE A 196 14.07 -3.81 -1.46
N LEU A 197 13.19 -2.98 -0.91
CA LEU A 197 13.06 -2.70 0.51
C LEU A 197 11.61 -2.91 0.97
N GLU A 198 11.43 -3.13 2.26
CA GLU A 198 10.14 -3.12 2.92
C GLU A 198 9.44 -1.78 2.75
N TYR A 199 8.18 -1.83 2.35
CA TYR A 199 7.34 -0.65 2.24
C TYR A 199 6.74 -0.26 3.59
N ALA A 200 7.07 0.95 4.07
CA ALA A 200 6.47 1.53 5.27
C ALA A 200 5.13 2.20 4.93
N GLU A 201 4.00 1.59 5.32
CA GLU A 201 2.65 2.02 4.90
C GLU A 201 2.31 3.48 5.28
N MET A 202 2.79 3.94 6.43
CA MET A 202 2.55 5.30 6.93
C MET A 202 3.52 6.35 6.35
N GLY A 203 4.43 5.94 5.48
CA GLY A 203 5.46 6.82 4.90
C GLY A 203 6.51 7.26 5.91
N SER A 204 7.12 8.42 5.65
CA SER A 204 8.12 9.04 6.53
C SER A 204 7.47 9.60 7.79
N LEU A 205 8.29 9.93 8.79
CA LEU A 205 7.81 10.60 10.01
C LEU A 205 7.12 11.94 9.72
N LEU A 206 7.56 12.67 8.68
CA LEU A 206 6.89 13.89 8.20
C LEU A 206 5.48 13.59 7.64
N LYS A 207 5.35 12.59 6.77
CA LYS A 207 4.02 12.15 6.29
C LYS A 207 3.16 11.66 7.45
N PHE A 208 3.74 11.02 8.47
CA PHE A 208 3.03 10.66 9.69
C PHE A 208 2.54 11.90 10.46
N PHE A 209 3.36 12.94 10.62
CA PHE A 209 3.00 14.19 11.29
C PHE A 209 1.86 14.95 10.59
N GLU A 210 1.86 14.95 9.26
CA GLU A 210 0.81 15.59 8.45
C GLU A 210 -0.53 14.85 8.53
N ASN A 211 -0.50 13.51 8.64
CA ASN A 211 -1.68 12.67 8.49
C ASN A 211 -2.23 12.11 9.82
N THR A 212 -1.55 12.32 10.94
CA THR A 212 -1.92 11.77 12.26
C THR A 212 -2.38 12.89 13.19
N GLY A 213 -3.44 12.66 13.96
CA GLY A 213 -3.85 13.56 15.04
C GLY A 213 -2.89 13.52 16.22
N LEU A 214 -2.90 14.61 16.99
CA LEU A 214 -2.08 14.75 18.18
C LEU A 214 -2.39 13.68 19.24
N PRO A 215 -1.41 13.31 20.08
CA PRO A 215 -1.68 12.58 21.31
C PRO A 215 -2.67 13.36 22.18
N VAL A 216 -3.68 12.67 22.72
CA VAL A 216 -4.71 13.31 23.56
C VAL A 216 -4.68 12.76 24.97
N THR A 217 -4.49 11.45 25.13
CA THR A 217 -4.46 10.78 26.44
C THR A 217 -3.04 10.51 26.94
N ALA A 218 -2.86 10.29 28.25
CA ALA A 218 -1.57 9.90 28.81
C ALA A 218 -1.01 8.61 28.16
N ASP A 219 -1.89 7.66 27.84
CA ASP A 219 -1.54 6.43 27.12
C ASP A 219 -1.07 6.70 25.69
N ASP A 220 -1.68 7.67 25.01
CA ASP A 220 -1.28 8.09 23.66
C ASP A 220 0.15 8.62 23.66
N PHE A 221 0.46 9.52 24.58
CA PHE A 221 1.82 10.08 24.76
C PHE A 221 2.84 9.00 25.10
N LYS A 222 2.54 8.13 26.08
CA LYS A 222 3.43 7.01 26.44
C LYS A 222 3.65 6.05 25.26
N THR A 223 2.59 5.75 24.51
CA THR A 223 2.63 4.86 23.35
C THR A 223 3.47 5.43 22.22
N PHE A 224 3.33 6.73 21.94
CA PHE A 224 4.10 7.46 20.94
C PHE A 224 5.58 7.53 21.31
N TRP A 225 5.93 7.96 22.52
CA TRP A 225 7.34 8.06 22.93
C TRP A 225 8.01 6.69 23.07
N ARG A 226 7.31 5.68 23.60
CA ARG A 226 7.81 4.30 23.60
C ARG A 226 8.08 3.77 22.18
N ALA A 227 7.33 4.24 21.19
CA ALA A 227 7.53 3.89 19.79
C ALA A 227 8.85 4.47 19.28
N LEU A 228 9.05 5.78 19.47
CA LEU A 228 10.22 6.49 18.97
C LEU A 228 11.50 6.07 19.70
N LEU A 229 11.45 5.95 21.03
CA LEU A 229 12.62 5.57 21.85
C LEU A 229 13.22 4.21 21.47
N LYS A 230 12.45 3.31 20.85
CA LYS A 230 12.98 2.04 20.31
C LYS A 230 14.04 2.24 19.22
N LEU A 231 14.04 3.38 18.53
CA LEU A 231 15.07 3.72 17.54
C LEU A 231 16.48 3.76 18.16
N LEU A 232 16.60 3.96 19.48
CA LEU A 232 17.89 3.91 20.20
C LEU A 232 18.55 2.51 20.19
N THR A 233 17.78 1.43 20.00
CA THR A 233 18.31 0.05 20.11
C THR A 233 17.85 -0.93 19.05
N GLY A 234 16.92 -0.53 18.18
CA GLY A 234 16.56 -1.36 17.05
C GLY A 234 15.72 -2.62 17.34
N LEU A 235 15.33 -2.86 18.60
CA LEU A 235 14.83 -4.16 19.06
C LEU A 235 13.37 -4.10 19.58
N PHE A 236 12.51 -4.92 18.95
CA PHE A 236 11.16 -5.42 19.33
C PHE A 236 9.86 -4.76 18.77
N ASN A 237 8.86 -5.64 18.55
CA ASN A 237 7.68 -5.57 17.66
C ASN A 237 7.10 -4.19 17.32
N VAL A 238 7.03 -3.95 16.00
CA VAL A 238 6.58 -2.80 15.18
C VAL A 238 6.40 -1.47 15.91
N ARG A 239 7.20 -0.45 15.53
CA ARG A 239 6.94 1.00 15.71
C ARG A 239 8.16 1.84 15.28
N PHE A 240 8.01 2.65 14.23
CA PHE A 240 9.04 3.43 13.49
C PHE A 240 10.28 2.65 13.03
N LYS A 241 10.70 2.88 11.78
CA LYS A 241 11.86 2.21 11.17
C LYS A 241 12.81 3.22 10.57
N LEU A 242 14.11 2.99 10.76
CA LEU A 242 15.13 3.64 9.95
C LEU A 242 15.06 3.06 8.53
N ALA A 243 14.98 3.96 7.56
CA ALA A 243 14.93 3.68 6.14
C ALA A 243 15.79 4.74 5.44
N ASP A 244 16.09 4.51 4.16
CA ASP A 244 16.94 5.38 3.34
C ASP A 244 18.39 5.48 3.84
N PHE A 245 19.18 4.48 3.43
CA PHE A 245 20.61 4.37 3.75
C PHE A 245 21.48 4.99 2.65
N GLY A 246 20.92 5.84 1.77
CA GLY A 246 21.67 6.44 0.65
C GLY A 246 22.85 7.31 1.10
N LEU A 247 22.82 7.79 2.34
CA LEU A 247 23.91 8.55 2.96
C LEU A 247 24.67 7.77 4.04
N ALA A 248 24.31 6.51 4.31
CA ALA A 248 24.90 5.74 5.39
C ALA A 248 26.30 5.23 5.03
N GLU A 249 27.23 5.32 5.98
CA GLU A 249 28.58 4.77 5.84
C GLU A 249 28.77 3.57 6.77
N VAL A 250 29.16 2.43 6.20
CA VAL A 250 29.53 1.26 6.99
C VAL A 250 31.02 1.33 7.31
N ARG A 251 31.34 1.61 8.57
CA ARG A 251 32.72 1.63 9.07
C ARG A 251 32.93 0.52 10.10
N ARG A 252 34.05 -0.20 9.98
CA ARG A 252 34.45 -1.19 10.98
C ARG A 252 35.15 -0.44 12.12
N VAL A 253 34.46 -0.26 13.23
CA VAL A 253 35.04 0.37 14.42
C VAL A 253 35.54 -0.71 15.37
N LEU A 254 36.78 -0.60 15.84
CA LEU A 254 37.40 -1.58 16.75
C LEU A 254 36.90 -1.43 18.19
N ARG A 255 36.37 -0.26 18.56
CA ARG A 255 35.83 0.08 19.89
C ARG A 255 34.62 1.02 19.74
N PRO A 256 33.64 1.03 20.66
CA PRO A 256 32.44 1.87 20.55
C PRO A 256 32.71 3.39 20.42
N ASP A 257 33.85 3.86 20.95
CA ASP A 257 34.36 5.23 20.94
C ASP A 257 35.37 5.50 19.81
N GLY A 258 35.59 4.52 18.93
CA GLY A 258 36.57 4.66 17.86
C GLY A 258 36.19 5.79 16.91
N ARG A 259 37.15 6.69 16.68
CA ARG A 259 37.02 7.78 15.73
C ARG A 259 37.24 7.28 14.30
N PHE A 260 36.50 7.82 13.35
CA PHE A 260 36.60 7.49 11.94
C PHE A 260 36.35 8.71 11.06
N LYS A 261 36.93 8.72 9.86
CA LYS A 261 36.67 9.74 8.85
C LYS A 261 35.34 9.43 8.14
N ILE A 262 34.56 10.47 7.92
CA ILE A 262 33.34 10.44 7.10
C ILE A 262 33.65 11.04 5.72
N GLU A 263 33.08 10.46 4.68
CA GLU A 263 33.22 10.89 3.28
C GLU A 263 31.95 11.62 2.79
N ASN A 264 30.82 11.44 3.48
CA ASN A 264 29.53 12.03 3.17
C ASN A 264 29.19 13.26 4.03
N GLU A 265 28.67 14.32 3.40
CA GLU A 265 28.24 15.57 4.08
C GLU A 265 26.91 15.41 4.84
N GLY A 266 26.22 14.27 4.66
CA GLY A 266 24.95 13.98 5.34
C GLY A 266 23.85 14.99 5.01
N ASN A 267 22.81 15.03 5.85
CA ASN A 267 21.79 16.07 5.77
C ASN A 267 22.15 17.25 6.68
N ARG A 268 22.50 18.40 6.10
CA ARG A 268 23.02 19.55 6.86
C ARG A 268 22.13 20.03 8.02
N MET A 269 20.80 19.84 7.92
CA MET A 269 19.83 20.25 8.95
C MET A 269 19.91 19.44 10.25
N TYR A 270 20.06 18.11 10.17
CA TYR A 270 20.06 17.21 11.35
C TYR A 270 21.49 16.78 11.74
N SER A 271 22.49 17.24 11.01
CA SER A 271 23.89 16.94 11.28
C SER A 271 24.33 17.49 12.65
N ALA A 272 25.26 16.78 13.27
CA ALA A 272 25.95 17.24 14.47
C ALA A 272 26.89 18.42 14.13
N PRO A 273 27.17 19.33 15.07
CA PRO A 273 28.04 20.49 14.82
C PRO A 273 29.42 20.08 14.28
N GLU A 274 29.99 18.99 14.76
CA GLU A 274 31.28 18.47 14.31
C GLU A 274 31.27 17.84 12.90
N CYS A 275 30.09 17.58 12.33
CA CYS A 275 29.93 17.12 10.95
C CYS A 275 29.61 18.27 9.99
N TYR A 276 29.33 19.46 10.51
CA TYR A 276 28.83 20.56 9.72
C TYR A 276 29.95 21.22 8.91
N VAL A 277 29.79 21.23 7.58
CA VAL A 277 30.73 21.86 6.66
C VAL A 277 30.28 23.30 6.38
N ASN A 278 30.99 24.27 6.94
CA ASN A 278 30.69 25.69 6.81
C ASN A 278 31.60 26.38 5.77
N TYR A 279 32.84 25.92 5.63
CA TYR A 279 33.83 26.42 4.68
C TYR A 279 34.31 25.31 3.72
N ALA A 280 34.72 25.67 2.50
CA ALA A 280 35.16 24.72 1.48
C ALA A 280 36.32 23.82 1.94
N ILE A 281 37.25 24.37 2.74
CA ILE A 281 38.37 23.60 3.29
C ILE A 281 37.94 22.50 4.26
N GLU A 282 36.80 22.67 4.94
CA GLU A 282 36.24 21.65 5.85
C GLU A 282 35.59 20.49 5.06
N SER A 283 35.24 20.71 3.78
CA SER A 283 34.84 19.62 2.88
C SER A 283 36.05 18.78 2.47
N GLU A 284 37.22 19.41 2.30
CA GLU A 284 38.48 18.76 1.92
C GLU A 284 39.18 18.07 3.12
N VAL A 285 39.07 18.64 4.31
CA VAL A 285 39.73 18.14 5.54
C VAL A 285 38.68 17.91 6.62
N ARG A 286 38.09 16.72 6.62
CA ARG A 286 37.03 16.37 7.57
C ARG A 286 37.56 15.86 8.91
N PRO A 287 36.94 16.28 10.03
CA PRO A 287 37.30 15.77 11.33
C PRO A 287 36.93 14.29 11.45
N GLU A 288 37.68 13.56 12.29
CA GLU A 288 37.27 12.22 12.67
C GLU A 288 36.17 12.30 13.73
N VAL A 289 35.09 11.58 13.49
CA VAL A 289 33.89 11.60 14.34
C VAL A 289 33.66 10.22 14.96
N THR A 290 32.75 10.14 15.92
CA THR A 290 32.30 8.87 16.51
C THR A 290 30.84 8.61 16.18
N THR A 291 30.28 7.48 16.62
CA THR A 291 28.85 7.18 16.52
C THR A 291 27.94 8.15 17.28
N SER A 292 28.50 9.06 18.10
CA SER A 292 27.74 10.09 18.82
C SER A 292 27.10 11.13 17.89
N VAL A 293 27.51 11.21 16.62
CA VAL A 293 26.86 12.06 15.62
C VAL A 293 25.43 11.58 15.30
N ASP A 294 25.20 10.26 15.32
CA ASP A 294 23.86 9.68 15.12
C ASP A 294 22.96 9.92 16.34
N VAL A 295 23.54 9.99 17.54
CA VAL A 295 22.83 10.38 18.77
C VAL A 295 22.30 11.81 18.65
N TRP A 296 23.11 12.73 18.11
CA TRP A 296 22.67 14.10 17.86
C TRP A 296 21.53 14.13 16.83
N ALA A 297 21.72 13.47 15.68
CA ALA A 297 20.71 13.45 14.62
C ALA A 297 19.37 12.90 15.11
N LEU A 298 19.39 11.84 15.93
CA LEU A 298 18.18 11.29 16.54
C LEU A 298 17.57 12.25 17.58
N GLY A 299 18.39 12.98 18.34
CA GLY A 299 17.93 14.01 19.27
C GLY A 299 17.22 15.16 18.57
N ALA A 300 17.72 15.57 17.41
CA ALA A 300 17.09 16.56 16.54
C ALA A 300 15.74 16.06 16.00
N VAL A 301 15.64 14.80 15.58
CA VAL A 301 14.36 14.17 15.20
C VAL A 301 13.37 14.11 16.37
N TYR A 302 13.84 13.79 17.58
CA TYR A 302 13.00 13.80 18.79
C TYR A 302 12.55 15.20 19.17
N SER A 303 13.38 16.23 18.96
CA SER A 303 13.00 17.63 19.17
C SER A 303 11.84 18.05 18.26
N ASP A 304 11.89 17.72 16.96
CA ASP A 304 10.76 17.95 16.06
C ASP A 304 9.51 17.17 16.49
N ALA A 305 9.67 15.91 16.91
CA ALA A 305 8.57 15.07 17.38
C ALA A 305 7.92 15.60 18.66
N LEU A 306 8.72 16.17 19.58
CA LEU A 306 8.24 16.82 20.80
C LEU A 306 7.34 18.01 20.45
N VAL A 307 7.85 18.92 19.62
CA VAL A 307 7.09 20.11 19.23
C VAL A 307 5.80 19.71 18.51
N TRP A 308 5.90 18.79 17.55
CA TRP A 308 4.73 18.27 16.86
C TRP A 308 3.71 17.64 17.82
N SER A 309 4.15 16.86 18.81
CA SER A 309 3.23 16.16 19.73
C SER A 309 2.37 17.11 20.58
N ILE A 310 2.78 18.36 20.73
CA ILE A 310 2.07 19.39 21.50
C ILE A 310 1.36 20.37 20.56
N ALA A 311 2.06 20.90 19.56
CA ALA A 311 1.61 22.02 18.72
C ALA A 311 1.26 21.63 17.26
N GLY A 312 1.42 20.36 16.89
CA GLY A 312 1.14 19.83 15.55
C GLY A 312 2.10 20.30 14.47
N GLU A 313 1.78 19.95 13.23
CA GLU A 313 2.60 20.28 12.07
C GLU A 313 2.81 21.79 11.89
N PRO A 314 1.81 22.68 12.09
CA PRO A 314 2.05 24.12 12.06
C PRO A 314 3.08 24.58 13.10
N GLY A 315 3.06 24.01 14.31
CA GLY A 315 4.02 24.31 15.36
C GLY A 315 5.43 23.80 15.03
N ARG A 316 5.55 22.59 14.48
CA ARG A 316 6.84 22.01 14.02
C ARG A 316 7.45 22.84 12.89
N GLU A 317 6.63 23.32 11.95
CA GLU A 317 7.10 24.17 10.86
C GLU A 317 7.49 25.57 11.36
N ALA A 318 6.72 26.16 12.27
CA ALA A 318 7.10 27.41 12.95
C ALA A 318 8.43 27.26 13.70
N TYR A 319 8.66 26.11 14.34
CA TYR A 319 9.93 25.80 14.99
C TYR A 319 11.10 25.74 14.01
N ARG A 320 10.91 25.09 12.84
CA ARG A 320 11.90 25.07 11.77
C ARG A 320 12.22 26.49 11.27
N VAL A 321 11.22 27.34 11.12
CA VAL A 321 11.38 28.75 10.71
C VAL A 321 12.15 29.54 11.77
N LYS A 322 11.81 29.43 13.06
CA LYS A 322 12.52 30.14 14.13
C LYS A 322 14.01 29.76 14.19
N ARG A 323 14.33 28.47 14.01
CA ARG A 323 15.73 28.00 13.94
C ARG A 323 16.46 28.59 12.74
N LYS A 324 15.80 28.66 11.59
CA LYS A 324 16.33 29.27 10.37
C LYS A 324 16.64 30.76 10.57
N GLU A 325 15.74 31.49 11.22
CA GLU A 325 15.91 32.91 11.54
C GLU A 325 17.08 33.13 12.50
N ALA A 326 17.15 32.35 13.59
CA ALA A 326 18.24 32.42 14.55
C ALA A 326 19.61 32.10 13.93
N ILE A 327 19.68 31.16 12.98
CA ILE A 327 20.92 30.89 12.23
C ILE A 327 21.28 32.05 11.31
N ALA A 328 20.30 32.76 10.74
CA ALA A 328 20.55 33.92 9.88
C ALA A 328 21.24 35.07 10.62
N GLU A 329 21.07 35.15 11.95
CA GLU A 329 21.72 36.13 12.81
C GLU A 329 23.17 35.77 13.19
N LEU A 330 23.61 34.54 12.90
CA LEU A 330 24.97 34.09 13.21
C LEU A 330 25.95 34.53 12.13
N ASN A 331 26.79 35.52 12.45
CA ASN A 331 27.84 36.06 11.57
C ASN A 331 28.85 35.01 11.05
N ARG A 332 28.92 33.84 11.69
CA ARG A 332 29.88 32.78 11.35
C ARG A 332 29.30 31.72 10.39
N PHE A 333 28.01 31.71 10.09
CA PHE A 333 27.38 30.71 9.22
C PHE A 333 27.25 31.21 7.78
N LYS A 334 27.93 30.56 6.83
CA LYS A 334 27.79 30.93 5.41
C LYS A 334 26.43 30.57 4.81
N ALA A 335 25.73 29.58 5.39
CA ALA A 335 24.37 29.19 5.00
C ALA A 335 23.27 29.99 5.74
N ALA A 336 23.61 31.14 6.33
CA ALA A 336 22.69 32.05 7.02
C ALA A 336 21.42 32.30 6.18
N GLY A 337 20.25 31.98 6.75
CA GLY A 337 18.96 32.18 6.08
C GLY A 337 18.56 31.13 5.04
N PHE A 338 19.30 30.02 4.90
CA PHE A 338 18.91 28.88 4.05
C PHE A 338 18.66 27.60 4.85
N GLU A 339 19.50 27.32 5.85
CA GLU A 339 19.43 26.09 6.64
C GLU A 339 18.78 26.32 8.01
N ALA A 340 18.17 25.27 8.56
CA ALA A 340 17.47 25.28 9.85
C ALA A 340 18.09 24.25 10.81
N CYS A 341 19.39 24.32 11.04
CA CYS A 341 20.12 23.40 11.92
C CYS A 341 19.65 23.48 13.39
N PHE A 342 20.06 22.51 14.20
CA PHE A 342 19.82 22.51 15.65
C PHE A 342 21.02 23.03 16.47
N HIS A 343 22.11 23.42 15.81
CA HIS A 343 23.33 23.95 16.42
C HIS A 343 23.70 25.32 15.86
N ASN A 344 24.53 26.03 16.61
CA ASN A 344 25.20 27.27 16.19
C ASN A 344 26.60 27.02 15.62
N GLY A 345 26.94 25.75 15.32
CA GLY A 345 28.24 25.31 14.78
C GLY A 345 29.18 24.74 15.82
N GLU A 346 28.94 25.01 17.10
CA GLU A 346 29.74 24.48 18.21
C GLU A 346 28.86 23.73 19.20
N ASP A 347 27.73 24.33 19.60
CA ASP A 347 26.78 23.77 20.55
C ASP A 347 25.34 23.91 20.02
N LYS A 348 24.37 23.39 20.76
CA LYS A 348 22.94 23.54 20.51
C LYS A 348 22.56 25.03 20.40
N LEU A 349 21.72 25.33 19.42
CA LEU A 349 21.19 26.67 19.19
C LEU A 349 20.19 27.07 20.30
N ASP A 350 20.30 28.27 20.86
CA ASP A 350 19.44 28.72 21.97
C ASP A 350 17.94 28.66 21.63
N ALA A 351 17.59 28.99 20.38
CA ALA A 351 16.23 28.89 19.85
C ALA A 351 15.60 27.48 20.01
N VAL A 352 16.40 26.41 20.10
CA VAL A 352 15.93 25.04 20.38
C VAL A 352 15.36 24.95 21.80
N SER A 353 16.13 25.40 22.79
CA SER A 353 15.72 25.38 24.21
C SER A 353 14.55 26.32 24.46
N GLU A 354 14.61 27.54 23.91
CA GLU A 354 13.55 28.54 24.07
C GLU A 354 12.22 28.04 23.49
N PHE A 355 12.25 27.48 22.27
CA PHE A 355 11.02 26.99 21.65
C PHE A 355 10.46 25.75 22.34
N HIS A 356 11.31 24.86 22.87
CA HIS A 356 10.87 23.78 23.75
C HIS A 356 10.12 24.33 24.96
N GLN A 357 10.70 25.34 25.65
CA GLN A 357 10.08 25.96 26.82
C GLN A 357 8.73 26.61 26.49
N GLU A 358 8.68 27.39 25.40
CA GLU A 358 7.44 28.01 24.89
C GLU A 358 6.37 26.96 24.54
N THR A 359 6.77 25.88 23.86
CA THR A 359 5.84 24.82 23.45
C THR A 359 5.29 24.08 24.66
N LEU A 360 6.13 23.79 25.66
CA LEU A 360 5.73 23.08 26.88
C LEU A 360 4.70 23.86 27.72
N GLN A 361 4.64 25.20 27.62
CA GLN A 361 3.59 25.99 28.28
C GLN A 361 2.19 25.63 27.77
N ASN A 362 2.09 25.14 26.54
CA ASN A 362 0.84 24.74 25.89
C ASN A 362 0.58 23.22 25.96
N LYS A 363 1.36 22.48 26.78
CA LYS A 363 1.16 21.03 26.92
C LYS A 363 -0.22 20.72 27.51
N ARG A 364 -0.75 19.55 27.16
CA ARG A 364 -2.00 19.05 27.75
C ARG A 364 -1.78 18.65 29.22
N GLU A 365 -2.82 18.74 30.04
CA GLU A 365 -2.80 18.20 31.41
C GLU A 365 -2.58 16.68 31.41
N SER A 366 -3.15 16.00 30.41
CA SER A 366 -3.01 14.57 30.18
C SER A 366 -1.63 14.14 29.69
N ASP A 367 -0.70 15.07 29.45
CA ASP A 367 0.67 14.78 29.01
C ASP A 367 1.62 14.68 30.22
N PRO A 368 2.04 13.46 30.60
CA PRO A 368 2.91 13.25 31.75
C PRO A 368 4.39 13.21 31.39
N ILE A 369 4.75 13.29 30.10
CA ILE A 369 6.07 12.85 29.62
C ILE A 369 6.83 13.93 28.86
N SER A 370 6.18 14.85 28.15
CA SER A 370 6.89 15.79 27.26
C SER A 370 7.90 16.71 27.97
N CYS A 371 7.72 17.02 29.26
CA CYS A 371 8.75 17.73 30.02
C CYS A 371 10.03 16.87 30.17
N LEU A 372 9.87 15.60 30.56
CA LEU A 372 10.98 14.63 30.67
C LEU A 372 11.61 14.37 29.30
N MET A 373 10.75 14.21 28.28
CA MET A 373 10.91 14.60 26.86
C MET A 373 12.06 15.54 26.57
N SER A 374 11.73 16.82 26.78
CA SER A 374 12.61 17.95 26.54
C SER A 374 13.91 17.83 27.31
N ASP A 375 13.87 17.49 28.59
CA ASP A 375 15.08 17.42 29.42
C ASP A 375 16.07 16.36 28.91
N PHE A 376 15.58 15.18 28.55
CA PHE A 376 16.41 14.11 27.97
C PHE A 376 17.00 14.52 26.62
N ILE A 377 16.19 15.13 25.74
CA ILE A 377 16.67 15.59 24.42
C ILE A 377 17.77 16.66 24.59
N LEU A 378 17.52 17.67 25.41
CA LEU A 378 18.40 18.83 25.55
C LEU A 378 19.66 18.53 26.38
N ASN A 379 19.58 17.66 27.39
CA ASN A 379 20.66 17.43 28.36
C ASN A 379 21.42 16.11 28.16
N ASP A 380 20.93 15.20 27.32
CA ASP A 380 21.58 13.92 27.09
C ASP A 380 21.94 13.67 25.61
N MET A 381 21.21 14.27 24.66
CA MET A 381 21.39 14.04 23.22
C MET A 381 21.97 15.25 22.47
N LEU A 382 21.33 16.42 22.56
CA LEU A 382 21.74 17.66 21.88
C LEU A 382 22.82 18.41 22.67
N ARG A 383 23.98 17.78 22.80
CA ARG A 383 25.18 18.30 23.50
C ARG A 383 26.41 18.27 22.61
N VAL A 384 27.48 18.92 23.03
CA VAL A 384 28.81 18.74 22.41
C VAL A 384 29.26 17.28 22.44
N ALA A 385 30.04 16.86 21.44
CA ALA A 385 30.32 15.45 21.14
C ALA A 385 30.78 14.62 22.35
N ASP A 386 31.75 15.12 23.13
CA ASP A 386 32.35 14.42 24.27
C ASP A 386 31.42 14.34 25.50
N SER A 387 30.33 15.12 25.51
CA SER A 387 29.34 15.12 26.58
C SER A 387 28.08 14.30 26.26
N ARG A 388 27.96 13.74 25.03
CA ARG A 388 26.81 12.92 24.66
C ARG A 388 26.92 11.52 25.26
N LEU A 389 25.81 11.02 25.78
CA LEU A 389 25.75 9.64 26.27
C LEU A 389 25.74 8.65 25.09
N ILE A 390 26.38 7.50 25.27
CA ILE A 390 26.32 6.41 24.29
C ILE A 390 24.90 5.83 24.18
N PRO A 391 24.50 5.27 23.03
CA PRO A 391 23.15 4.77 22.80
C PRO A 391 22.64 3.78 23.85
N GLN A 392 23.49 2.87 24.35
CA GLN A 392 23.10 1.90 25.38
C GLN A 392 22.66 2.59 26.68
N THR A 393 23.40 3.59 27.13
CA THR A 393 23.09 4.34 28.36
C THR A 393 21.82 5.17 28.19
N LEU A 394 21.65 5.82 27.03
CA LEU A 394 20.43 6.55 26.70
C LEU A 394 19.20 5.66 26.76
N LYS A 395 19.30 4.44 26.22
CA LYS A 395 18.21 3.48 26.27
C LYS A 395 17.88 3.06 27.70
N SER A 396 18.87 2.73 28.53
CA SER A 396 18.63 2.38 29.94
C SER A 396 17.90 3.51 30.68
N ARG A 397 18.30 4.77 30.46
CA ARG A 397 17.65 5.93 31.08
C ARG A 397 16.24 6.16 30.55
N ALA A 398 16.02 6.00 29.25
CA ALA A 398 14.71 6.10 28.63
C ALA A 398 13.75 5.01 29.15
N ASP A 399 14.23 3.76 29.27
CA ASP A 399 13.46 2.64 29.82
C ASP A 399 13.08 2.91 31.29
N GLU A 400 14.01 3.40 32.11
CA GLU A 400 13.75 3.76 33.50
C GLU A 400 12.69 4.86 33.62
N MET A 401 12.83 5.93 32.85
CA MET A 401 11.87 7.03 32.81
C MET A 401 10.47 6.54 32.41
N MET A 402 10.37 5.70 31.36
CA MET A 402 9.10 5.12 30.92
C MET A 402 8.46 4.23 31.99
N ASN A 403 9.25 3.40 32.67
CA ASN A 403 8.76 2.50 33.73
C ASN A 403 8.28 3.28 34.96
N ASN A 404 8.96 4.37 35.32
CA ASN A 404 8.57 5.22 36.45
C ASN A 404 7.22 5.92 36.21
N LEU A 405 6.92 6.28 34.95
CA LEU A 405 5.63 6.84 34.54
C LEU A 405 4.48 5.81 34.56
N GLU A 406 4.76 4.51 34.50
CA GLU A 406 3.75 3.46 34.61
C GLU A 406 3.40 3.12 36.06
N ARG A 407 4.32 3.37 37.01
CA ARG A 407 4.13 3.05 38.43
C ARG A 407 3.36 4.11 39.24
N ARG A 408 3.14 5.31 38.71
CA ARG A 408 2.34 6.36 39.39
C ARG A 408 0.84 6.09 39.18
N PRO A 409 0.04 5.83 40.24
CA PRO A 409 -1.42 5.74 40.11
C PRO A 409 -1.99 7.12 39.76
N THR A 410 -2.93 7.17 38.81
CA THR A 410 -3.72 8.37 38.53
C THR A 410 -4.57 8.70 39.74
N VAL A 411 -4.16 9.70 40.53
CA VAL A 411 -4.93 10.21 41.67
C VAL A 411 -6.20 10.87 41.14
N GLY A 412 -7.35 10.33 41.57
CA GLY A 412 -8.66 10.92 41.34
C GLY A 412 -8.80 12.28 42.01
N THR A 413 -9.49 13.16 41.31
CA THR A 413 -9.98 14.49 41.68
C THR A 413 -10.27 14.67 43.18
N SER A 414 -9.59 15.64 43.79
CA SER A 414 -9.88 16.12 45.14
C SER A 414 -11.21 16.89 45.16
N THR A 415 -12.18 16.39 45.91
CA THR A 415 -13.32 17.22 46.37
C THR A 415 -12.92 17.97 47.63
N SER A 416 -12.90 19.29 47.48
CA SER A 416 -13.14 20.39 48.44
C SER A 416 -13.08 20.07 49.94
N SER A 417 -12.13 20.74 50.60
CA SER A 417 -12.08 21.03 52.02
C SER A 417 -13.39 21.65 52.54
N TYR A 418 -14.00 21.02 53.54
CA TYR A 418 -14.85 21.68 54.53
C TYR A 418 -14.34 21.36 55.93
N THR A 419 -14.12 22.44 56.68
CA THR A 419 -13.56 22.54 58.02
C THR A 419 -14.58 22.12 59.08
N GLN A 420 -14.21 21.25 60.03
CA GLN A 420 -14.55 21.40 61.46
C GLN A 420 -13.58 20.55 62.34
N PRO A 421 -13.37 20.94 63.62
CA PRO A 421 -12.17 20.60 64.40
C PRO A 421 -12.36 19.47 65.43
N ILE A 422 -11.21 18.87 65.78
CA ILE A 422 -10.75 18.33 67.08
C ILE A 422 -11.80 17.70 68.03
N SER A 423 -11.65 16.39 68.28
CA SER A 423 -11.77 15.78 69.61
C SER A 423 -11.23 14.33 69.62
N ASP A 424 -10.06 14.13 70.24
CA ASP A 424 -9.68 12.87 70.91
C ASP A 424 -10.39 12.80 72.29
N PRO A 425 -10.37 11.69 73.05
CA PRO A 425 -10.23 10.27 72.72
C PRO A 425 -11.34 9.37 73.35
N ASP A 426 -11.38 8.09 72.99
CA ASP A 426 -12.09 6.98 73.69
C ASP A 426 -11.80 6.95 75.21
N PRO A 427 -12.70 6.45 76.10
CA PRO A 427 -12.72 4.99 76.40
C PRO A 427 -14.02 4.33 76.97
N ILE A 428 -14.22 3.05 76.61
CA ILE A 428 -14.49 1.88 77.49
C ILE A 428 -15.89 1.66 78.16
N MET A 429 -16.46 0.48 77.85
CA MET A 429 -17.35 -0.46 78.60
C MET A 429 -18.86 -0.17 78.78
N SER A 430 -19.73 -0.91 78.06
CA SER A 430 -20.41 -2.19 78.44
C SER A 430 -21.88 -1.94 78.87
N ARG A 431 -22.94 -2.67 78.44
CA ARG A 431 -23.25 -4.08 78.76
C ARG A 431 -24.66 -4.48 78.21
N VAL A 432 -24.82 -5.79 77.91
CA VAL A 432 -25.99 -6.70 78.16
C VAL A 432 -27.08 -6.92 77.09
N GLY A 433 -27.35 -8.22 76.84
CA GLY A 433 -28.64 -8.81 76.41
C GLY A 433 -28.52 -9.80 75.23
N GLU A 434 -28.11 -11.06 75.43
CA GLU A 434 -28.91 -12.29 75.68
C GLU A 434 -29.84 -12.78 74.53
N ASP A 435 -29.39 -13.92 73.97
CA ASP A 435 -30.07 -15.12 73.44
C ASP A 435 -30.91 -15.20 72.12
N PRO A 436 -30.90 -16.40 71.46
CA PRO A 436 -31.39 -16.70 70.10
C PRO A 436 -32.61 -17.70 70.18
N PRO A 437 -32.91 -18.66 69.26
CA PRO A 437 -32.83 -18.79 67.78
C PRO A 437 -34.14 -19.29 67.07
N VAL A 438 -34.28 -19.04 65.74
CA VAL A 438 -34.77 -19.96 64.64
C VAL A 438 -36.30 -20.35 64.62
N PRO A 439 -37.00 -20.79 63.51
CA PRO A 439 -36.60 -21.21 62.13
C PRO A 439 -37.41 -20.67 60.92
N LYS A 440 -36.94 -21.06 59.71
CA LYS A 440 -37.57 -21.00 58.36
C LYS A 440 -38.47 -22.24 58.06
N PRO A 441 -39.15 -22.30 56.90
CA PRO A 441 -38.86 -23.33 55.88
C PRO A 441 -38.86 -22.77 54.43
N ASP A 442 -37.87 -23.09 53.56
CA ASP A 442 -37.72 -24.23 52.60
C ASP A 442 -38.69 -24.17 51.39
N ASP A 443 -38.31 -24.49 50.14
CA ASP A 443 -37.41 -25.57 49.72
C ASP A 443 -36.92 -25.45 48.24
N THR A 444 -35.78 -26.11 47.97
CA THR A 444 -35.28 -26.76 46.71
C THR A 444 -35.24 -25.99 45.36
N ASP A 445 -34.16 -26.01 44.55
CA ASP A 445 -33.45 -27.18 44.03
C ASP A 445 -32.10 -26.81 43.33
N ARG A 446 -31.11 -27.73 43.34
CA ARG A 446 -29.75 -27.57 42.74
C ARG A 446 -29.28 -28.92 42.21
N PRO A 447 -28.49 -28.97 41.12
CA PRO A 447 -27.12 -29.54 41.27
C PRO A 447 -26.05 -28.87 40.35
N LYS A 448 -24.91 -28.40 40.89
CA LYS A 448 -23.56 -29.03 40.99
C LYS A 448 -22.68 -29.02 39.71
N THR A 449 -21.52 -28.39 39.84
CA THR A 449 -20.32 -28.44 38.98
C THR A 449 -19.62 -29.81 39.00
N PRO A 450 -18.86 -30.16 37.95
CA PRO A 450 -17.58 -30.86 38.14
C PRO A 450 -16.39 -30.27 37.34
N GLN A 451 -15.20 -30.70 37.75
CA GLN A 451 -13.86 -30.18 37.48
C GLN A 451 -13.31 -30.38 36.04
N LYS A 452 -12.24 -29.62 35.75
CA LYS A 452 -11.40 -29.60 34.53
C LYS A 452 -10.67 -30.93 34.23
N PRO A 453 -10.55 -31.33 32.95
CA PRO A 453 -9.49 -32.21 32.46
C PRO A 453 -8.38 -31.47 31.65
N PRO A 454 -7.22 -32.11 31.38
CA PRO A 454 -6.05 -31.53 30.69
C PRO A 454 -6.21 -31.51 29.14
N PRO A 455 -5.31 -30.86 28.40
CA PRO A 455 -5.56 -30.47 27.01
C PRO A 455 -5.33 -31.61 26.02
N VAL A 456 -6.28 -31.80 25.10
CA VAL A 456 -6.14 -32.59 23.87
C VAL A 456 -6.19 -31.64 22.67
N LEU A 457 -5.20 -31.77 21.79
CA LEU A 457 -5.07 -31.12 20.49
C LEU A 457 -6.34 -31.28 19.65
N LYS A 458 -6.91 -30.17 19.17
CA LYS A 458 -7.89 -30.18 18.08
C LYS A 458 -7.61 -29.06 17.08
N GLU A 459 -7.65 -29.48 15.83
CA GLU A 459 -7.46 -28.73 14.59
C GLU A 459 -8.32 -27.47 14.53
N ARG A 460 -7.74 -26.38 14.03
CA ARG A 460 -8.48 -25.17 13.67
C ARG A 460 -9.19 -25.38 12.34
N ALA A 461 -10.47 -25.72 12.40
CA ALA A 461 -11.40 -25.48 11.31
C ALA A 461 -11.48 -23.95 11.05
N VAL A 462 -11.30 -23.56 9.79
CA VAL A 462 -11.50 -22.19 9.30
C VAL A 462 -13.01 -21.92 9.36
N ALA A 463 -13.45 -21.08 10.28
CA ALA A 463 -14.81 -20.55 10.25
C ALA A 463 -14.90 -19.52 9.12
N LEU A 464 -15.44 -19.95 7.98
CA LEU A 464 -15.93 -19.08 6.91
C LEU A 464 -17.10 -18.27 7.52
N ALA A 465 -16.91 -16.98 7.75
CA ALA A 465 -18.01 -16.11 8.14
C ALA A 465 -18.95 -15.96 6.92
N THR A 466 -20.13 -16.55 7.01
CA THR A 466 -21.24 -16.34 6.07
C THR A 466 -21.70 -14.87 6.14
N ALA A 467 -22.10 -14.35 4.98
CA ALA A 467 -22.52 -12.97 4.77
C ALA A 467 -23.66 -12.55 5.74
N PRO A 468 -23.71 -11.30 6.20
CA PRO A 468 -24.93 -10.78 6.77
C PRO A 468 -25.95 -10.59 5.64
N GLU A 469 -27.03 -11.37 5.69
CA GLU A 469 -28.24 -11.11 4.90
C GLU A 469 -28.83 -9.74 5.27
N THR A 470 -29.23 -9.00 4.23
CA THR A 470 -30.25 -7.93 4.17
C THR A 470 -30.56 -7.18 5.48
N GLY A 471 -30.09 -5.93 5.62
CA GLY A 471 -30.52 -5.10 6.76
C GLY A 471 -30.19 -3.61 6.80
N SER A 472 -29.51 -2.99 5.82
CA SER A 472 -29.10 -1.57 5.96
C SER A 472 -30.03 -0.53 5.32
N GLY A 473 -30.98 -0.92 4.45
CA GLY A 473 -31.84 0.02 3.71
C GLY A 473 -31.13 0.98 2.74
N LEU A 474 -29.79 1.00 2.73
CA LEU A 474 -28.95 1.88 1.92
C LEU A 474 -28.73 1.30 0.51
N ALA A 475 -28.55 2.17 -0.48
CA ALA A 475 -28.14 1.77 -1.83
C ALA A 475 -26.78 1.05 -1.79
N PRO A 476 -26.52 0.04 -2.65
CA PRO A 476 -25.25 -0.69 -2.70
C PRO A 476 -24.03 0.23 -2.80
N VAL A 477 -24.10 1.27 -3.63
CA VAL A 477 -23.05 2.31 -3.73
C VAL A 477 -22.86 3.08 -2.43
N ASP A 478 -23.92 3.43 -1.70
CA ASP A 478 -23.79 4.12 -0.41
C ASP A 478 -23.19 3.20 0.66
N GLN A 479 -23.53 1.91 0.66
CA GLN A 479 -22.89 0.92 1.55
C GLN A 479 -21.39 0.84 1.27
N MET A 480 -21.01 0.73 -0.01
CA MET A 480 -19.60 0.72 -0.42
C MET A 480 -18.92 2.05 -0.11
N TYR A 481 -19.59 3.18 -0.34
CA TYR A 481 -19.08 4.51 -0.02
C TYR A 481 -18.85 4.68 1.48
N GLN A 482 -19.72 4.16 2.34
CA GLN A 482 -19.50 4.13 3.79
C GLN A 482 -18.32 3.23 4.16
N MET A 483 -18.13 2.09 3.49
CA MET A 483 -16.93 1.26 3.68
C MET A 483 -15.65 2.00 3.26
N LEU A 484 -15.69 2.77 2.17
CA LEU A 484 -14.60 3.69 1.77
C LEU A 484 -14.45 4.88 2.74
N GLY A 485 -15.53 5.32 3.38
CA GLY A 485 -15.60 6.39 4.36
C GLY A 485 -15.11 5.99 5.75
N LYS A 486 -15.24 4.71 6.13
CA LYS A 486 -14.58 4.13 7.32
C LYS A 486 -13.04 4.20 7.21
N LYS A 487 -12.53 4.37 5.98
CA LYS A 487 -11.14 4.70 5.63
C LYS A 487 -10.82 6.22 5.58
N LYS A 488 -11.72 7.11 6.04
CA LYS A 488 -11.46 8.56 6.17
C LYS A 488 -11.95 9.12 7.51
N SER A 489 -11.13 8.92 8.54
CA SER A 489 -10.59 10.09 9.24
C SER A 489 -9.11 10.10 8.90
N LYS A 490 -8.66 11.01 8.03
CA LYS A 490 -7.24 11.35 7.86
C LYS A 490 -6.71 12.18 9.05
N THR A 491 -7.38 12.09 10.19
CA THR A 491 -6.83 12.34 11.50
C THR A 491 -6.89 11.00 12.20
N TYR A 492 -5.80 10.24 12.18
CA TYR A 492 -5.69 9.09 13.09
C TYR A 492 -5.74 9.65 14.52
N SER A 493 -6.75 9.31 15.32
CA SER A 493 -6.59 9.50 16.76
C SER A 493 -5.47 8.57 17.22
N ILE A 494 -4.61 9.00 18.15
CA ILE A 494 -3.56 8.11 18.65
C ILE A 494 -4.16 6.85 19.30
N GLY A 495 -5.40 6.91 19.81
CA GLY A 495 -6.15 5.72 20.20
C GLY A 495 -6.37 4.69 19.08
N ARG A 496 -6.55 5.11 17.83
CA ARG A 496 -6.64 4.22 16.66
C ARG A 496 -5.27 3.73 16.20
N ALA A 497 -4.25 4.58 16.34
CA ALA A 497 -2.86 4.16 16.20
C ALA A 497 -2.50 3.10 17.28
N ARG A 498 -3.07 3.19 18.50
CA ARG A 498 -2.89 2.26 19.64
C ARG A 498 -3.25 0.82 19.29
N ASP A 499 -4.33 0.59 18.55
CA ASP A 499 -4.75 -0.75 18.09
C ASP A 499 -3.76 -1.34 17.05
N MET A 500 -3.28 -0.50 16.11
CA MET A 500 -2.25 -0.89 15.14
C MET A 500 -0.90 -1.15 15.83
N PHE A 501 -0.59 -0.32 16.84
CA PHE A 501 0.57 -0.36 17.72
C PHE A 501 0.59 -1.59 18.66
N GLN A 502 -0.54 -2.26 18.87
CA GLN A 502 -0.67 -3.52 19.62
C GLN A 502 -0.59 -4.77 18.72
N GLY A 503 -0.34 -4.61 17.41
CA GLY A 503 -0.19 -5.74 16.49
C GLY A 503 -1.52 -6.38 16.05
N LYS A 504 -2.65 -5.67 16.19
CA LYS A 504 -3.87 -6.06 15.48
C LYS A 504 -3.68 -5.71 14.00
N HIS A 505 -3.35 -6.70 13.18
CA HIS A 505 -3.36 -6.55 11.73
C HIS A 505 -4.75 -6.08 11.29
N PHE A 506 -4.81 -4.91 10.63
CA PHE A 506 -5.94 -4.54 9.80
C PHE A 506 -5.56 -4.91 8.37
N GLU A 507 -6.04 -6.06 7.88
CA GLU A 507 -6.05 -6.37 6.44
C GLU A 507 -6.92 -5.32 5.75
N GLY A 508 -6.27 -4.33 5.15
CA GLY A 508 -6.90 -3.12 4.65
C GLY A 508 -7.21 -3.12 3.15
N SER A 509 -7.12 -4.24 2.43
CA SER A 509 -7.86 -4.38 1.18
C SER A 509 -9.26 -4.81 1.58
N ILE A 510 -10.27 -3.97 1.32
CA ILE A 510 -11.66 -4.39 1.49
C ILE A 510 -11.86 -5.56 0.52
N VAL A 511 -11.81 -6.79 1.04
CA VAL A 511 -12.24 -7.99 0.31
C VAL A 511 -13.75 -7.90 0.26
N LEU A 512 -14.25 -7.34 -0.82
CA LEU A 512 -15.67 -7.26 -1.09
C LEU A 512 -16.04 -8.53 -1.86
N PRO A 513 -16.93 -9.39 -1.31
CA PRO A 513 -17.44 -10.55 -2.04
C PRO A 513 -17.99 -10.11 -3.41
N GLY A 514 -17.68 -10.87 -4.47
CA GLY A 514 -18.08 -10.56 -5.86
C GLY A 514 -17.08 -9.70 -6.66
N MET A 515 -16.45 -8.69 -6.05
CA MET A 515 -15.68 -7.66 -6.77
C MET A 515 -14.34 -8.11 -7.39
N GLN A 516 -13.84 -9.31 -7.07
CA GLN A 516 -12.61 -9.84 -7.67
C GLN A 516 -12.79 -10.16 -9.16
N SER A 517 -13.98 -10.64 -9.56
CA SER A 517 -14.31 -10.93 -10.95
C SER A 517 -14.31 -9.65 -11.79
N ALA A 518 -15.01 -8.61 -11.31
CA ALA A 518 -15.04 -7.30 -11.95
C ALA A 518 -13.65 -6.71 -12.18
N ARG A 519 -12.78 -6.75 -11.16
CA ARG A 519 -11.41 -6.25 -11.26
C ARG A 519 -10.58 -7.02 -12.28
N SER A 520 -10.70 -8.34 -12.29
CA SER A 520 -9.99 -9.19 -13.24
C SER A 520 -10.45 -8.93 -14.69
N GLN A 521 -11.74 -8.70 -14.91
CA GLN A 521 -12.28 -8.42 -16.24
C GLN A 521 -11.85 -7.05 -16.78
N ILE A 522 -11.81 -6.02 -15.95
CA ILE A 522 -11.33 -4.69 -16.35
C ILE A 522 -9.81 -4.68 -16.52
N LYS A 523 -9.06 -5.42 -15.70
CA LYS A 523 -7.59 -5.53 -15.80
C LYS A 523 -7.11 -6.42 -16.95
N ALA A 524 -8.00 -7.24 -17.53
CA ALA A 524 -7.67 -8.10 -18.65
C ALA A 524 -7.04 -7.30 -19.82
N ARG A 525 -6.12 -7.92 -20.56
CA ARG A 525 -5.42 -7.34 -21.72
C ARG A 525 -4.52 -6.13 -21.42
N GLY A 526 -3.90 -6.09 -20.23
CA GLY A 526 -2.89 -5.08 -19.89
C GLY A 526 -3.45 -3.78 -19.29
N GLY A 527 -4.75 -3.74 -19.00
CA GLY A 527 -5.45 -2.58 -18.45
C GLY A 527 -6.32 -1.85 -19.47
N ARG A 528 -7.05 -0.84 -19.01
CA ARG A 528 -7.93 0.02 -19.82
C ARG A 528 -7.84 1.45 -19.36
N ASP A 529 -7.91 2.40 -20.30
CA ASP A 529 -8.13 3.81 -19.96
C ASP A 529 -9.50 3.97 -19.29
N GLN A 530 -9.53 4.71 -18.18
CA GLN A 530 -10.75 4.95 -17.42
C GLN A 530 -11.13 6.43 -17.53
N ILE A 531 -12.16 6.69 -18.33
CA ILE A 531 -12.69 8.02 -18.55
C ILE A 531 -13.99 8.18 -17.77
N ILE A 532 -14.09 9.23 -16.97
CA ILE A 532 -15.28 9.62 -16.20
C ILE A 532 -15.82 10.91 -16.81
N LEU A 533 -17.02 10.87 -17.37
CA LEU A 533 -17.72 12.05 -17.88
C LEU A 533 -18.88 12.41 -16.96
N ILE A 534 -18.82 13.59 -16.34
CA ILE A 534 -19.85 14.09 -15.43
C ILE A 534 -20.71 15.11 -16.15
N ASP A 535 -22.01 14.82 -16.24
CA ASP A 535 -23.00 15.82 -16.63
C ASP A 535 -23.16 16.86 -15.50
N ASN A 536 -22.63 18.08 -15.71
CA ASN A 536 -22.71 19.17 -14.75
C ASN A 536 -23.67 20.29 -15.18
N PHE A 537 -24.75 19.96 -15.88
CA PHE A 537 -25.85 20.91 -16.13
C PHE A 537 -26.88 20.95 -15.00
N LYS A 538 -27.69 22.02 -14.99
CA LYS A 538 -28.59 22.38 -13.88
C LYS A 538 -29.49 21.24 -13.39
N SER A 539 -29.94 20.34 -14.27
CA SER A 539 -30.82 19.22 -13.92
C SER A 539 -30.16 18.21 -12.98
N MET A 540 -28.82 18.07 -13.04
CA MET A 540 -28.02 17.19 -12.20
C MET A 540 -27.74 17.76 -10.80
N LYS A 541 -28.07 19.03 -10.54
CA LYS A 541 -27.79 19.71 -9.26
C LYS A 541 -28.33 18.95 -8.03
N PRO A 542 -29.56 18.42 -8.00
CA PRO A 542 -30.07 17.65 -6.86
C PRO A 542 -29.27 16.37 -6.59
N HIS A 543 -28.63 15.82 -7.62
CA HIS A 543 -27.91 14.55 -7.57
C HIS A 543 -26.41 14.71 -7.28
N LYS A 544 -25.90 15.94 -7.09
CA LYS A 544 -24.46 16.23 -6.92
C LYS A 544 -23.77 15.30 -5.92
N GLU A 545 -24.41 15.08 -4.78
CA GLU A 545 -23.84 14.25 -3.71
C GLU A 545 -23.80 12.78 -4.11
N GLN A 546 -24.87 12.26 -4.72
CA GLN A 546 -24.93 10.89 -5.22
C GLN A 546 -23.86 10.68 -6.29
N VAL A 547 -23.75 11.60 -7.26
CA VAL A 547 -22.74 11.56 -8.33
C VAL A 547 -21.32 11.50 -7.75
N ALA A 548 -20.99 12.36 -6.78
CA ALA A 548 -19.67 12.37 -6.16
C ALA A 548 -19.34 11.04 -5.44
N ARG A 549 -20.31 10.46 -4.72
CA ARG A 549 -20.14 9.18 -4.02
C ARG A 549 -19.98 8.03 -4.98
N THR A 550 -20.85 7.95 -5.99
CA THR A 550 -20.82 6.91 -7.03
C THR A 550 -19.52 6.98 -7.82
N ALA A 551 -19.08 8.17 -8.24
CA ALA A 551 -17.81 8.37 -8.95
C ALA A 551 -16.60 7.97 -8.12
N ARG A 552 -16.63 8.23 -6.80
CA ARG A 552 -15.58 7.74 -5.89
C ARG A 552 -15.58 6.22 -5.76
N VAL A 553 -16.73 5.60 -5.62
CA VAL A 553 -16.83 4.15 -5.48
C VAL A 553 -16.33 3.47 -6.74
N ILE A 554 -16.82 3.88 -7.91
CA ILE A 554 -16.41 3.32 -9.21
C ILE A 554 -14.94 3.60 -9.48
N GLY A 555 -14.47 4.84 -9.32
CA GLY A 555 -13.06 5.19 -9.48
C GLY A 555 -12.13 4.44 -8.52
N TYR A 556 -12.61 3.97 -7.37
CA TYR A 556 -11.81 3.12 -6.47
C TYR A 556 -11.60 1.71 -7.04
N PHE A 557 -12.59 1.19 -7.78
CA PHE A 557 -12.52 -0.14 -8.40
C PHE A 557 -11.82 -0.12 -9.75
N THR A 558 -11.99 0.94 -10.54
CA THR A 558 -11.47 1.00 -11.91
C THR A 558 -10.02 1.45 -11.98
N LYS A 559 -9.53 2.24 -11.01
CA LYS A 559 -8.13 2.73 -10.98
C LYS A 559 -7.05 1.63 -11.04
N VAL A 560 -7.39 0.38 -10.70
CA VAL A 560 -6.42 -0.74 -10.71
C VAL A 560 -6.14 -1.27 -12.11
N ALA A 561 -6.94 -0.85 -13.09
CA ALA A 561 -6.78 -1.19 -14.49
C ALA A 561 -6.26 -0.02 -15.34
N ASP A 562 -6.15 1.18 -14.76
CA ASP A 562 -5.64 2.37 -15.42
C ASP A 562 -4.19 2.60 -15.00
N ASN A 563 -3.24 2.43 -15.93
CA ASN A 563 -1.81 2.51 -15.63
C ASN A 563 -1.27 3.95 -15.67
N ASP A 564 -2.03 4.91 -16.23
CA ASP A 564 -1.65 6.32 -16.40
C ASP A 564 -2.57 7.31 -15.67
N GLY A 565 -3.60 6.81 -14.98
CA GLY A 565 -4.51 7.57 -14.15
C GLY A 565 -5.80 7.94 -14.89
N MET A 566 -6.88 8.13 -14.13
CA MET A 566 -8.22 8.32 -14.69
C MET A 566 -8.40 9.74 -15.26
N ASP A 567 -9.18 9.83 -16.33
CA ASP A 567 -9.53 11.10 -16.98
C ASP A 567 -10.91 11.56 -16.59
N LEU A 568 -10.99 12.67 -15.84
CA LEU A 568 -12.25 13.26 -15.42
C LEU A 568 -12.62 14.46 -16.31
N PHE A 569 -13.72 14.32 -17.03
CA PHE A 569 -14.33 15.36 -17.84
C PHE A 569 -15.64 15.86 -17.23
N PHE A 570 -15.96 17.11 -17.51
CA PHE A 570 -17.27 17.69 -17.23
C PHE A 570 -17.90 18.09 -18.56
N THR A 571 -19.21 17.92 -18.72
CA THR A 571 -19.88 18.29 -19.99
C THR A 571 -19.78 19.78 -20.31
N SER A 572 -19.50 20.62 -19.31
CA SER A 572 -19.15 22.04 -19.51
C SER A 572 -17.77 22.30 -20.13
N ASP A 573 -16.85 21.34 -20.06
CA ASP A 573 -15.52 21.39 -20.69
C ASP A 573 -15.07 19.97 -21.06
N SER A 574 -15.59 19.46 -22.17
CA SER A 574 -15.29 18.12 -22.69
C SER A 574 -13.97 18.06 -23.49
N THR A 575 -13.27 19.18 -23.64
CA THR A 575 -12.01 19.26 -24.39
C THR A 575 -10.77 19.07 -23.51
N ARG A 576 -10.92 19.23 -22.19
CA ARG A 576 -9.81 19.19 -21.23
C ARG A 576 -10.08 18.19 -20.12
N ALA A 577 -9.29 17.12 -20.09
CA ALA A 577 -9.31 16.14 -19.01
C ALA A 577 -8.69 16.73 -17.72
N HIS A 578 -9.31 16.45 -16.58
CA HIS A 578 -8.65 16.52 -15.28
C HIS A 578 -7.99 15.17 -15.01
N LYS A 579 -6.65 15.11 -15.07
CA LYS A 579 -5.89 13.90 -14.72
C LYS A 579 -5.99 13.64 -13.22
N VAL A 580 -6.61 12.52 -12.82
CA VAL A 580 -6.83 12.16 -11.40
C VAL A 580 -6.38 10.73 -11.10
N SER A 581 -5.39 10.58 -10.21
CA SER A 581 -4.81 9.28 -9.84
C SER A 581 -5.53 8.57 -8.69
N THR A 582 -6.48 9.24 -8.02
CA THR A 582 -7.20 8.66 -6.87
C THR A 582 -8.70 8.93 -6.92
N SER A 583 -9.48 7.96 -6.43
CA SER A 583 -10.93 8.12 -6.31
C SER A 583 -11.37 9.22 -5.33
N THR A 584 -10.48 9.64 -4.44
CA THR A 584 -10.68 10.82 -3.59
C THR A 584 -10.54 12.11 -4.38
N ALA A 585 -9.56 12.20 -5.28
CA ALA A 585 -9.39 13.34 -6.16
C ALA A 585 -10.58 13.49 -7.11
N VAL A 586 -11.12 12.37 -7.63
CA VAL A 586 -12.38 12.34 -8.39
C VAL A 586 -13.51 13.00 -7.60
N GLU A 587 -13.78 12.51 -6.38
CA GLU A 587 -14.84 13.05 -5.51
C GLU A 587 -14.66 14.54 -5.23
N PHE A 588 -13.44 14.94 -4.85
CA PHE A 588 -13.13 16.31 -4.49
C PHE A 588 -13.34 17.26 -5.67
N THR A 589 -12.90 16.85 -6.86
CA THR A 589 -13.03 17.64 -8.10
C THR A 589 -14.51 17.82 -8.46
N ILE A 590 -15.33 16.76 -8.39
CA ILE A 590 -16.77 16.83 -8.63
C ILE A 590 -17.47 17.75 -7.61
N ARG A 591 -17.10 17.65 -6.33
CA ARG A 591 -17.71 18.49 -5.28
C ARG A 591 -17.40 19.98 -5.47
N ARG A 592 -16.21 20.33 -5.95
CA ARG A 592 -15.80 21.73 -6.17
C ARG A 592 -16.27 22.31 -7.50
N THR A 593 -16.59 21.46 -8.47
CA THR A 593 -17.05 21.92 -9.78
C THR A 593 -18.49 22.47 -9.69
N GLY A 594 -18.70 23.58 -10.39
CA GLY A 594 -20.00 24.27 -10.50
C GLY A 594 -20.90 23.63 -11.55
N PHE A 595 -22.16 24.08 -11.57
CA PHE A 595 -23.13 23.68 -12.60
C PHE A 595 -23.28 24.77 -13.65
N CYS A 596 -23.49 24.36 -14.90
CA CYS A 596 -23.81 25.26 -16.00
C CYS A 596 -25.32 25.40 -16.19
N ALA A 597 -25.74 26.56 -16.69
CA ALA A 597 -27.10 26.79 -17.16
C ALA A 597 -27.29 26.14 -18.55
N GLY A 598 -28.54 25.89 -18.95
CA GLY A 598 -28.87 25.24 -20.21
C GLY A 598 -29.11 23.73 -20.07
N LYS A 599 -28.97 23.01 -21.18
CA LYS A 599 -29.07 21.55 -21.26
C LYS A 599 -27.77 20.98 -21.81
N CYS A 600 -27.50 19.72 -21.53
CA CYS A 600 -26.27 19.05 -21.93
C CYS A 600 -26.34 18.59 -23.41
N ASN A 601 -25.30 18.89 -24.19
CA ASN A 601 -25.03 18.28 -25.49
C ASN A 601 -24.05 17.10 -25.34
N MET A 602 -24.58 15.97 -24.91
CA MET A 602 -23.82 14.75 -24.64
C MET A 602 -23.14 14.19 -25.90
N ALA A 603 -23.78 14.23 -27.07
CA ALA A 603 -23.20 13.78 -28.33
C ALA A 603 -21.91 14.53 -28.66
N ASN A 604 -21.92 15.86 -28.57
CA ASN A 604 -20.71 16.67 -28.79
C ASN A 604 -19.62 16.38 -27.74
N CYS A 605 -20.01 16.20 -26.47
CA CYS A 605 -19.05 15.88 -25.40
C CYS A 605 -18.37 14.52 -25.62
N LEU A 606 -19.15 13.48 -25.96
CA LEU A 606 -18.62 12.17 -26.27
C LEU A 606 -17.75 12.21 -27.53
N SER A 607 -18.16 12.95 -28.56
CA SER A 607 -17.37 13.14 -29.78
C SER A 607 -15.98 13.74 -29.47
N ASN A 608 -15.91 14.76 -28.60
CA ASN A 608 -14.66 15.36 -28.17
C ASN A 608 -13.73 14.37 -27.46
N ILE A 609 -14.29 13.54 -26.57
CA ILE A 609 -13.53 12.51 -25.86
C ILE A 609 -13.04 11.44 -26.84
N LEU A 610 -13.90 11.01 -27.76
CA LEU A 610 -13.57 9.95 -28.72
C LEU A 610 -12.51 10.36 -29.73
N MET A 611 -12.31 11.66 -30.00
CA MET A 611 -11.15 12.14 -30.76
C MET A 611 -9.81 11.83 -30.07
N ALA A 612 -9.78 11.79 -28.73
CA ALA A 612 -8.58 11.40 -27.99
C ALA A 612 -8.40 9.88 -27.91
N VAL A 613 -9.50 9.13 -27.95
CA VAL A 613 -9.51 7.65 -27.94
C VAL A 613 -9.10 7.08 -29.30
N PHE A 614 -9.68 7.61 -30.39
CA PHE A 614 -9.38 7.19 -31.75
C PHE A 614 -8.34 8.13 -32.36
N LYS A 615 -7.05 7.82 -32.15
CA LYS A 615 -5.94 8.59 -32.74
C LYS A 615 -5.68 8.18 -34.19
N ASP A 616 -5.53 9.17 -35.06
CA ASP A 616 -5.25 8.93 -36.48
C ASP A 616 -3.95 8.14 -36.69
N GLY A 617 -3.99 7.14 -37.58
CA GLY A 617 -2.82 6.33 -37.96
C GLY A 617 -2.49 5.17 -37.02
N GLN A 618 -3.24 4.93 -35.93
CA GLN A 618 -3.04 3.76 -35.06
C GLN A 618 -3.87 2.55 -35.53
N SER A 619 -3.21 1.40 -35.71
CA SER A 619 -3.85 0.13 -36.06
C SER A 619 -4.43 -0.63 -34.86
N GLN A 620 -4.07 -0.24 -33.64
CA GLN A 620 -4.60 -0.80 -32.39
C GLN A 620 -5.13 0.32 -31.50
N ILE A 621 -6.33 0.11 -30.95
CA ILE A 621 -6.98 1.04 -30.03
C ILE A 621 -6.74 0.52 -28.61
N LYS A 622 -6.23 1.37 -27.71
CA LYS A 622 -6.09 1.02 -26.29
C LYS A 622 -7.49 0.72 -25.74
N PRO A 623 -7.70 -0.40 -25.02
CA PRO A 623 -8.98 -0.66 -24.38
C PRO A 623 -9.41 0.52 -23.49
N THR A 624 -10.66 0.98 -23.61
CA THR A 624 -11.15 2.19 -22.91
C THR A 624 -12.54 1.97 -22.33
N SER A 625 -12.75 2.45 -21.11
CA SER A 625 -14.03 2.48 -20.40
C SER A 625 -14.46 3.92 -20.19
N ILE A 626 -15.63 4.30 -20.69
CA ILE A 626 -16.22 5.64 -20.53
C ILE A 626 -17.44 5.52 -19.62
N TYR A 627 -17.33 6.00 -18.39
CA TYR A 627 -18.43 6.06 -17.42
C TYR A 627 -19.11 7.43 -17.50
N VAL A 628 -20.37 7.46 -17.91
CA VAL A 628 -21.16 8.67 -18.12
C VAL A 628 -22.18 8.83 -17.00
N TYR A 629 -22.04 9.89 -16.20
CA TYR A 629 -22.91 10.18 -15.06
C TYR A 629 -23.94 11.24 -15.47
N THR A 630 -25.21 10.86 -15.62
CA THR A 630 -26.24 11.73 -16.21
C THR A 630 -27.66 11.37 -15.76
N ASP A 631 -28.59 12.31 -15.91
CA ASP A 631 -30.04 12.10 -15.79
C ASP A 631 -30.73 11.98 -17.15
N ALA A 632 -29.94 12.02 -18.24
CA ALA A 632 -30.38 12.01 -19.64
C ALA A 632 -31.33 13.16 -20.04
N LYS A 633 -31.29 14.29 -19.34
CA LYS A 633 -32.03 15.52 -19.69
C LYS A 633 -31.22 16.43 -20.59
N TRP A 634 -31.10 15.99 -21.84
CA TRP A 634 -30.23 16.59 -22.83
C TRP A 634 -30.94 17.60 -23.75
N GLU A 635 -30.15 18.31 -24.57
CA GLU A 635 -30.63 19.14 -25.68
C GLU A 635 -31.46 18.33 -26.71
N GLU A 636 -32.32 19.00 -27.47
CA GLU A 636 -33.19 18.36 -28.47
C GLU A 636 -32.39 17.84 -29.67
N ASP A 637 -31.35 18.55 -30.08
CA ASP A 637 -30.45 18.18 -31.20
C ASP A 637 -29.27 17.31 -30.72
N ASN A 638 -29.50 16.41 -29.76
CA ASN A 638 -28.47 15.56 -29.18
C ASN A 638 -28.56 14.12 -29.72
N ASP A 639 -27.72 13.82 -30.71
CA ASP A 639 -27.68 12.52 -31.39
C ASP A 639 -26.56 11.62 -30.85
N VAL A 640 -26.75 11.08 -29.64
CA VAL A 640 -25.80 10.14 -29.03
C VAL A 640 -25.76 8.80 -29.76
N GLU A 641 -26.88 8.39 -30.37
CA GLU A 641 -26.96 7.16 -31.16
C GLU A 641 -25.94 7.17 -32.30
N SER A 642 -25.89 8.25 -33.09
CA SER A 642 -24.92 8.38 -34.18
C SER A 642 -23.48 8.30 -33.67
N VAL A 643 -23.16 8.90 -32.52
CA VAL A 643 -21.82 8.83 -31.91
C VAL A 643 -21.43 7.40 -31.54
N ILE A 644 -22.38 6.61 -31.02
CA ILE A 644 -22.16 5.19 -30.70
C ILE A 644 -21.96 4.38 -31.99
N ARG A 645 -22.81 4.57 -33.01
CA ARG A 645 -22.69 3.86 -34.30
C ARG A 645 -21.39 4.19 -35.04
N ASP A 646 -20.96 5.45 -34.98
CA ASP A 646 -19.66 5.88 -35.50
C ASP A 646 -18.51 5.19 -34.76
N SER A 647 -18.63 5.03 -33.44
CA SER A 647 -17.64 4.33 -32.62
C SER A 647 -17.55 2.84 -32.98
N ILE A 648 -18.70 2.16 -33.18
CA ILE A 648 -18.76 0.78 -33.67
C ILE A 648 -18.08 0.68 -35.04
N SER A 649 -18.42 1.57 -35.97
CA SER A 649 -17.82 1.62 -37.31
C SER A 649 -16.30 1.78 -37.28
N ARG A 650 -15.78 2.62 -36.38
CA ARG A 650 -14.33 2.80 -36.18
C ARG A 650 -13.65 1.54 -35.62
N LEU A 651 -14.27 0.86 -34.65
CA LEU A 651 -13.75 -0.40 -34.11
C LEU A 651 -13.71 -1.50 -35.18
N VAL A 652 -14.79 -1.64 -35.96
CA VAL A 652 -14.88 -2.60 -37.07
C VAL A 652 -13.80 -2.34 -38.10
N LYS A 653 -13.61 -1.08 -38.51
CA LYS A 653 -12.57 -0.67 -39.46
C LYS A 653 -11.16 -0.98 -38.96
N ALA A 654 -10.94 -0.92 -37.65
CA ALA A 654 -9.67 -1.23 -36.99
C ALA A 654 -9.52 -2.72 -36.58
N ASP A 655 -10.44 -3.60 -37.00
CA ASP A 655 -10.51 -5.03 -36.64
C ASP A 655 -10.45 -5.26 -35.11
N GLN A 656 -11.02 -4.34 -34.33
CA GLN A 656 -11.03 -4.41 -32.87
C GLN A 656 -12.29 -5.09 -32.35
N ARG A 657 -12.14 -5.92 -31.31
CA ARG A 657 -13.28 -6.57 -30.65
C ARG A 657 -14.21 -5.55 -29.99
N PRO A 658 -15.51 -5.83 -29.84
CA PRO A 658 -16.46 -4.92 -29.21
C PRO A 658 -16.09 -4.56 -27.78
N THR A 659 -15.52 -5.51 -27.01
CA THR A 659 -15.06 -5.25 -25.63
C THR A 659 -13.91 -4.23 -25.51
N THR A 660 -13.37 -3.71 -26.62
CA THR A 660 -12.30 -2.70 -26.60
C THR A 660 -12.81 -1.35 -26.12
N LEU A 661 -14.05 -0.98 -26.41
CA LEU A 661 -14.66 0.27 -25.96
C LEU A 661 -15.94 -0.04 -25.18
N MET A 662 -16.19 0.67 -24.10
CA MET A 662 -17.43 0.56 -23.32
C MET A 662 -17.96 1.96 -23.00
N PHE A 663 -19.23 2.18 -23.25
CA PHE A 663 -20.02 3.28 -22.72
C PHE A 663 -20.90 2.74 -21.59
N GLN A 664 -20.56 3.08 -20.35
CA GLN A 664 -21.41 2.79 -19.19
C GLN A 664 -22.19 4.04 -18.82
N PHE A 665 -23.49 4.06 -19.12
CA PHE A 665 -24.38 5.09 -18.61
C PHE A 665 -24.81 4.76 -17.18
N ILE A 666 -24.64 5.73 -16.29
CA ILE A 666 -25.03 5.65 -14.89
C ILE A 666 -26.11 6.70 -14.65
N GLN A 667 -27.36 6.22 -14.54
CA GLN A 667 -28.52 7.07 -14.40
C GLN A 667 -28.66 7.63 -12.99
N PHE A 668 -28.85 8.94 -12.89
CA PHE A 668 -29.28 9.64 -11.68
C PHE A 668 -30.69 10.22 -11.87
N GLY A 669 -31.49 10.19 -10.81
CA GLY A 669 -32.90 10.58 -10.87
C GLY A 669 -33.81 9.49 -11.46
N ASN A 670 -35.09 9.81 -11.59
CA ASN A 670 -36.15 8.87 -11.96
C ASN A 670 -37.05 9.41 -13.10
N ASP A 671 -36.50 10.26 -13.96
CA ASP A 671 -37.27 10.83 -15.07
C ASP A 671 -37.58 9.74 -16.12
N PRO A 672 -38.86 9.44 -16.40
CA PRO A 672 -39.20 8.33 -17.30
C PRO A 672 -38.70 8.51 -18.72
N LYS A 673 -38.60 9.77 -19.21
CA LYS A 673 -38.06 10.04 -20.55
C LYS A 673 -36.55 9.77 -20.58
N GLY A 674 -35.84 10.23 -19.55
CA GLY A 674 -34.42 9.94 -19.39
C GLY A 674 -34.14 8.42 -19.29
N THR A 675 -34.92 7.69 -18.47
CA THR A 675 -34.81 6.23 -18.36
C THR A 675 -35.05 5.54 -19.70
N ALA A 676 -36.15 5.88 -20.39
CA ALA A 676 -36.48 5.28 -21.67
C ALA A 676 -35.41 5.59 -22.74
N HIS A 677 -34.81 6.77 -22.71
CA HIS A 677 -33.76 7.16 -23.63
C HIS A 677 -32.47 6.36 -23.40
N LEU A 678 -31.99 6.24 -22.16
CA LEU A 678 -30.80 5.44 -21.88
C LEU A 678 -31.01 3.95 -22.18
N GLN A 679 -32.19 3.41 -21.83
CA GLN A 679 -32.54 2.03 -22.17
C GLN A 679 -32.61 1.82 -23.68
N TYR A 680 -33.08 2.81 -24.45
CA TYR A 680 -33.07 2.74 -25.91
C TYR A 680 -31.64 2.65 -26.46
N LEU A 681 -30.71 3.45 -25.93
CA LEU A 681 -29.32 3.41 -26.38
C LEU A 681 -28.68 2.03 -26.11
N ASP A 682 -28.90 1.49 -24.92
CA ASP A 682 -28.47 0.13 -24.53
C ASP A 682 -29.10 -0.93 -25.45
N ASP A 683 -30.44 -0.98 -25.54
CA ASP A 683 -31.15 -2.06 -26.27
C ASP A 683 -31.01 -2.00 -27.80
N LYS A 684 -30.82 -0.81 -28.39
CA LYS A 684 -30.96 -0.59 -29.85
C LYS A 684 -29.68 -0.23 -30.58
N CYS A 685 -28.62 0.19 -29.88
CA CYS A 685 -27.35 0.53 -30.51
C CYS A 685 -26.40 -0.68 -30.62
N LYS A 686 -26.93 -1.83 -31.03
CA LYS A 686 -26.20 -3.09 -31.21
C LYS A 686 -26.09 -3.43 -32.70
N GLU A 687 -24.92 -3.91 -33.15
CA GLU A 687 -24.71 -4.25 -34.57
C GLU A 687 -23.93 -5.57 -34.76
N MET A 688 -24.36 -6.42 -35.68
CA MET A 688 -23.66 -7.67 -36.01
C MET A 688 -22.59 -7.44 -37.07
N HIS A 689 -21.34 -7.78 -36.74
CA HIS A 689 -20.19 -7.68 -37.63
C HIS A 689 -19.31 -8.94 -37.55
N LYS A 690 -18.20 -8.96 -38.29
CA LYS A 690 -17.29 -10.12 -38.43
C LYS A 690 -16.83 -10.73 -37.09
N LEU A 691 -16.55 -9.90 -36.09
CA LEU A 691 -16.04 -10.33 -34.78
C LEU A 691 -17.15 -10.60 -33.74
N GLY A 692 -18.41 -10.61 -34.18
CA GLY A 692 -19.60 -10.84 -33.35
C GLY A 692 -20.49 -9.61 -33.23
N GLU A 693 -21.39 -9.65 -32.25
CA GLU A 693 -22.27 -8.53 -31.90
C GLU A 693 -21.48 -7.42 -31.20
N TYR A 694 -21.58 -6.22 -31.74
CA TYR A 694 -21.01 -4.99 -31.19
C TYR A 694 -22.03 -4.33 -30.29
N ASP A 695 -21.95 -4.75 -29.04
CA ASP A 695 -22.77 -4.28 -27.95
C ASP A 695 -21.84 -3.59 -26.94
N ILE A 696 -21.67 -2.28 -27.13
CA ILE A 696 -20.65 -1.49 -26.42
C ILE A 696 -21.27 -0.52 -25.42
N VAL A 697 -22.59 -0.59 -25.21
CA VAL A 697 -23.35 0.33 -24.34
C VAL A 697 -24.05 -0.50 -23.28
N ASP A 698 -23.90 -0.11 -22.01
CA ASP A 698 -24.71 -0.66 -20.91
C ASP A 698 -25.26 0.51 -20.08
N THR A 699 -26.50 0.36 -19.62
CA THR A 699 -27.15 1.31 -18.72
C THR A 699 -27.45 0.68 -17.37
N LYS A 700 -27.02 1.35 -16.30
CA LYS A 700 -27.38 1.02 -14.91
C LYS A 700 -27.79 2.27 -14.15
N ARG A 701 -28.54 2.08 -13.07
CA ARG A 701 -28.79 3.14 -12.11
C ARG A 701 -27.66 3.23 -11.10
N TRP A 702 -27.48 4.41 -10.48
CA TRP A 702 -26.47 4.60 -9.45
C TRP A 702 -26.68 3.71 -8.20
N ASP A 703 -27.89 3.21 -7.99
CA ASP A 703 -28.30 2.34 -6.87
C ASP A 703 -28.39 0.85 -7.25
N ASP A 704 -27.93 0.47 -8.44
CA ASP A 704 -27.71 -0.94 -8.83
C ASP A 704 -26.45 -1.52 -8.15
N GLU A 705 -26.25 -2.83 -8.29
CA GLU A 705 -25.08 -3.52 -7.75
C GLU A 705 -23.78 -2.97 -8.34
N VAL A 706 -22.83 -2.60 -7.47
CA VAL A 706 -21.60 -1.90 -7.87
C VAL A 706 -20.76 -2.71 -8.86
N GLU A 707 -20.69 -4.03 -8.68
CA GLU A 707 -20.03 -4.95 -9.62
C GLU A 707 -20.59 -4.81 -11.04
N SER A 708 -21.92 -4.73 -11.14
CA SER A 708 -22.62 -4.65 -12.42
C SER A 708 -22.35 -3.35 -13.14
N ILE A 709 -22.37 -2.22 -12.40
CA ILE A 709 -22.05 -0.89 -12.94
C ILE A 709 -20.58 -0.82 -13.39
N VAL A 710 -19.68 -1.49 -12.68
CA VAL A 710 -18.24 -1.45 -12.98
C VAL A 710 -17.91 -2.26 -14.23
N ILE A 711 -18.50 -3.45 -14.40
CA ILE A 711 -18.25 -4.36 -15.54
C ILE A 711 -18.94 -3.87 -16.82
N GLY A 712 -20.19 -3.39 -16.73
CA GLY A 712 -20.98 -2.95 -17.88
C GLY A 712 -21.08 -4.00 -18.99
N SER A 713 -21.00 -3.53 -20.25
CA SER A 713 -21.10 -4.33 -21.47
C SER A 713 -19.85 -5.18 -21.76
N ILE A 714 -18.80 -5.11 -20.93
CA ILE A 714 -17.60 -5.97 -21.08
C ILE A 714 -17.98 -7.45 -20.89
N SER A 715 -18.97 -7.74 -20.04
CA SER A 715 -19.50 -9.09 -19.83
C SER A 715 -20.93 -9.20 -20.36
N ARG A 716 -21.14 -10.08 -21.33
CA ARG A 716 -22.49 -10.41 -21.85
C ARG A 716 -23.43 -10.94 -20.77
N GLU A 717 -22.91 -11.65 -19.78
CA GLU A 717 -23.73 -12.15 -18.67
C GLU A 717 -24.22 -11.00 -17.77
N ASN A 718 -23.38 -9.99 -17.59
CA ASN A 718 -23.75 -8.78 -16.85
C ASN A 718 -24.72 -7.90 -17.65
N ASP A 719 -24.46 -7.74 -18.93
CA ASP A 719 -25.26 -6.94 -19.87
C ASP A 719 -26.72 -7.43 -19.95
N ASN A 720 -26.92 -8.75 -19.93
CA ASN A 720 -28.25 -9.36 -19.93
C ASN A 720 -29.04 -9.17 -18.63
N LYS A 721 -28.46 -8.60 -17.57
CA LYS A 721 -29.17 -8.28 -16.32
C LYS A 721 -29.85 -6.92 -16.45
N LYS A 722 -31.19 -6.95 -16.42
CA LYS A 722 -32.03 -5.74 -16.46
C LYS A 722 -31.74 -4.82 -15.25
N PRO A 723 -31.83 -3.48 -15.41
CA PRO A 723 -31.71 -2.54 -14.31
C PRO A 723 -32.75 -2.81 -13.22
N SER A 724 -32.41 -2.56 -11.95
CA SER A 724 -33.37 -2.74 -10.86
C SER A 724 -34.49 -1.70 -10.93
N THR A 725 -35.70 -2.07 -10.48
CA THR A 725 -36.82 -1.14 -10.35
C THR A 725 -36.53 -0.09 -9.27
N PRO A 726 -37.03 1.16 -9.38
CA PRO A 726 -36.75 2.21 -8.41
C PRO A 726 -37.06 1.76 -6.98
N ARG A 727 -36.11 1.93 -6.05
CA ARG A 727 -36.40 1.81 -4.63
C ARG A 727 -37.22 3.03 -4.22
N ASP A 728 -38.38 2.81 -3.60
CA ASP A 728 -39.21 3.90 -3.09
C ASP A 728 -38.39 4.78 -2.12
N PRO A 729 -38.55 6.11 -2.17
CA PRO A 729 -37.90 6.98 -1.19
C PRO A 729 -38.36 6.58 0.20
N ILE A 730 -37.41 6.32 1.11
CA ILE A 730 -37.73 6.23 2.54
C ILE A 730 -38.23 7.62 2.93
N THR A 731 -39.55 7.76 3.09
CA THR A 731 -40.17 8.90 3.75
C THR A 731 -39.58 9.00 5.15
N THR A 732 -38.73 10.00 5.36
CA THR A 732 -38.33 10.47 6.70
C THR A 732 -39.45 11.23 7.38
#